data_AF-A0A847W629-F1
#
_entry.id   AF-A0A847W629-F1
#
_cell.length_a   1.000
_cell.length_b   1.000
_cell.length_c   1.000
_cell.angle_alpha   90.00
_cell.angle_beta   90.00
_cell.angle_gamma   90.00
#
_symmetry.space_group_name_H-M   'P 1'
#
loop_
_entity.id
_entity.type
_entity.pdbx_description
1 polymer ?
#
loop_
_entity_poly.entity_id
_entity_poly.type
_entity_poly.pdbx_seq_one_letter_code
_entity_poly.pdbx_strand_id
1 'polypeptide(L)'
;MKKGKFRAFMAFITIVAFLMSQDFNTFRVLGSEILVDMSTSENENESVPLNLGGNNTIIFINGATGNDENDGTTRDTAVKTFEKAKELATTNQTVDTILVLRQVRINGEISLEGTNAIIKRDESNLGYLFWIASSDNVTLSNIIIDGDGDNITSKCALINCEGKLTVNDGTVLENNNNKSHASNRGGAICGQRSNCVITLNGGLIQNNVANFGGGIYLTGNAKLIMNGGTIKNNSVFNGPGMDSYWNYAACGGVCLYEGATFTMNNGLIQGNYAQEAGGGVTIGTIEASIYYNNIFMMNGGIIDGNTAGSSGGGIFVQAAYVGVKDLKSEATITAGYITNNVMNNEGVTNSAFGGGGIYVNGYDFNGFKNGHLYMTNVIISNNEAKLQGGGYASCPISNTIIYLKEGAALYGNKASSAKEIFIYSATIGFGAHGGNPKYFIADTMLGGIPYHWKYNDGTEVPLNKLNGTLLGEGVDLSLYTAEVGNENTQNLAKVFITGNYSATRGGGIGSNGDVTIGRKDVPVPETDCSIKKVWDDNNDEKGIRPESIEVELWRKIAGSNDEPIYIGYETIKPDANGDWSLKFTGLIKEDGMGNQYEYIIKERKVVGYVADITKDEVSGYTITNSYEPTVVSVEGKKIWEDYDDLVGHRPGSITIRLWKNGVEIDHKVVTDKDDWSWSFTNLPKYENDQLIEYTITEDPVKWYDTVIDGYNVTNYYNETPEPIPDTGDNYSYIFWLVLMGVSLTSMISLIMFQKRRNEN
;
A
#
# COMPACT_ATOMS: atom_id res chain seq x y z
N MET A 1 -0.27 36.19 -60.54
CA MET A 1 0.41 36.81 -61.70
C MET A 1 1.65 37.53 -61.19
N LYS A 2 2.82 37.19 -61.75
CA LYS A 2 4.16 37.85 -61.82
C LYS A 2 4.30 39.27 -61.18
N LYS A 3 5.44 39.73 -60.64
CA LYS A 3 6.83 39.25 -60.38
C LYS A 3 7.60 40.47 -59.80
N GLY A 4 8.65 40.21 -59.00
CA GLY A 4 9.78 41.13 -58.73
C GLY A 4 10.14 41.18 -57.24
N LYS A 5 10.79 40.17 -56.63
CA LYS A 5 12.24 39.83 -56.63
C LYS A 5 13.20 41.03 -56.41
N PHE A 6 13.60 41.24 -55.15
CA PHE A 6 15.00 41.08 -54.74
C PHE A 6 15.06 40.56 -53.28
N ARG A 7 15.82 39.49 -53.09
CA ARG A 7 16.12 38.81 -51.82
C ARG A 7 17.49 39.26 -51.34
N ALA A 8 17.63 39.50 -50.04
CA ALA A 8 18.64 38.90 -49.16
C ALA A 8 18.41 39.41 -47.73
N PHE A 9 18.33 38.64 -46.65
CA PHE A 9 18.27 37.19 -46.42
C PHE A 9 17.97 37.01 -44.93
N MET A 10 16.86 36.37 -44.57
CA MET A 10 16.86 35.31 -43.55
C MET A 10 15.65 34.41 -43.78
N ALA A 11 15.94 33.15 -44.13
CA ALA A 11 14.99 32.08 -44.40
C ALA A 11 14.58 31.39 -43.07
N PHE A 12 13.30 31.08 -42.80
CA PHE A 12 12.46 30.00 -43.37
C PHE A 12 12.99 28.62 -42.85
N ILE A 13 12.24 27.70 -42.21
CA ILE A 13 10.94 27.11 -42.55
C ILE A 13 10.38 26.22 -41.40
N THR A 14 9.05 26.23 -41.23
CA THR A 14 8.23 25.07 -40.83
C THR A 14 7.58 24.48 -42.09
N ILE A 15 7.73 23.19 -42.42
CA ILE A 15 6.84 22.49 -43.38
C ILE A 15 6.43 21.11 -42.82
N VAL A 16 5.14 20.89 -43.01
CA VAL A 16 4.19 19.85 -42.62
C VAL A 16 4.58 18.42 -43.02
N ALA A 17 4.03 17.48 -42.24
CA ALA A 17 3.97 16.04 -42.42
C ALA A 17 3.77 15.53 -43.87
N PHE A 18 4.25 14.29 -44.07
CA PHE A 18 3.72 13.20 -44.90
C PHE A 18 4.77 12.57 -45.84
N LEU A 19 4.91 11.24 -45.71
CA LEU A 19 5.67 10.27 -46.51
C LEU A 19 7.17 10.15 -46.16
N MET A 20 7.50 9.15 -45.35
CA MET A 20 7.85 7.79 -45.78
C MET A 20 9.15 7.74 -46.56
N SER A 21 10.17 7.14 -45.93
CA SER A 21 10.95 5.99 -46.41
C SER A 21 12.29 6.04 -45.69
N GLN A 22 12.48 5.17 -44.69
CA GLN A 22 13.30 3.95 -44.81
C GLN A 22 14.79 4.26 -44.95
N ASP A 23 15.72 3.69 -44.22
CA ASP A 23 15.84 2.70 -43.13
C ASP A 23 17.33 2.88 -42.71
N PHE A 24 17.93 2.39 -41.63
CA PHE A 24 17.98 1.04 -41.05
C PHE A 24 18.78 1.18 -39.73
N ASN A 25 18.29 0.52 -38.67
CA ASN A 25 18.99 -0.38 -37.71
C ASN A 25 20.43 -0.05 -37.25
N THR A 26 20.84 -0.19 -35.98
CA THR A 26 20.50 -1.16 -34.92
C THR A 26 21.26 -0.69 -33.66
N PHE A 27 20.72 -0.75 -32.44
CA PHE A 27 20.99 -1.85 -31.50
C PHE A 27 19.93 -1.90 -30.38
N ARG A 28 19.35 -3.10 -30.19
CA ARG A 28 18.49 -3.58 -29.09
C ARG A 28 19.33 -4.02 -27.88
N VAL A 29 18.76 -3.98 -26.67
CA VAL A 29 18.66 -5.06 -25.63
C VAL A 29 17.55 -4.63 -24.64
N LEU A 30 16.33 -5.20 -24.68
CA LEU A 30 15.73 -6.28 -23.83
C LEU A 30 15.59 -5.91 -22.33
N GLY A 31 14.42 -5.94 -21.68
CA GLY A 31 13.14 -6.46 -22.11
C GLY A 31 11.97 -6.12 -21.17
N SER A 32 10.78 -6.25 -21.73
CA SER A 32 9.49 -6.38 -21.06
C SER A 32 8.63 -7.25 -21.98
N GLU A 33 8.20 -8.43 -21.53
CA GLU A 33 7.00 -9.14 -22.00
C GLU A 33 6.92 -10.51 -21.30
N ILE A 34 6.24 -10.56 -20.15
CA ILE A 34 5.25 -11.60 -19.84
C ILE A 34 4.10 -10.87 -19.13
N LEU A 35 3.29 -10.16 -19.91
CA LEU A 35 1.92 -9.83 -19.56
C LEU A 35 1.07 -10.64 -20.54
N VAL A 36 0.54 -11.76 -20.07
CA VAL A 36 -0.51 -12.46 -20.80
C VAL A 36 -1.76 -11.62 -20.62
N ASP A 37 -2.23 -11.08 -21.74
CA ASP A 37 -3.56 -10.50 -21.90
C ASP A 37 -4.62 -11.54 -21.52
N MET A 38 -5.21 -11.39 -20.34
CA MET A 38 -6.43 -12.09 -19.94
C MET A 38 -7.61 -11.13 -20.06
N SER A 39 -7.88 -10.64 -21.27
CA SER A 39 -9.10 -9.87 -21.53
C SER A 39 -9.64 -10.09 -22.94
N THR A 40 -9.92 -11.35 -23.29
CA THR A 40 -11.11 -11.80 -24.02
C THR A 40 -10.94 -13.29 -24.36
N SER A 41 -11.46 -14.18 -23.52
CA SER A 41 -11.96 -15.47 -23.99
C SER A 41 -13.41 -15.61 -23.54
N GLU A 42 -14.31 -15.22 -24.44
CA GLU A 42 -15.67 -15.74 -24.42
C GLU A 42 -15.59 -17.27 -24.50
N ASN A 43 -16.24 -17.95 -23.55
CA ASN A 43 -16.69 -19.34 -23.64
C ASN A 43 -15.67 -20.38 -24.15
N GLU A 44 -14.83 -20.90 -23.26
CA GLU A 44 -14.38 -22.29 -23.37
C GLU A 44 -14.70 -23.03 -22.05
N ASN A 45 -15.99 -23.37 -21.91
CA ASN A 45 -16.41 -24.57 -21.20
C ASN A 45 -15.89 -25.78 -22.00
N GLU A 46 -14.60 -26.11 -21.90
CA GLU A 46 -14.17 -27.47 -22.22
C GLU A 46 -14.35 -28.34 -20.97
N SER A 47 -15.62 -28.62 -20.67
CA SER A 47 -15.97 -29.94 -20.19
C SER A 47 -15.45 -30.91 -21.25
N VAL A 48 -14.46 -31.74 -20.92
CA VAL A 48 -14.09 -32.87 -21.79
C VAL A 48 -15.38 -33.64 -22.04
N PRO A 49 -15.93 -33.69 -23.26
CA PRO A 49 -17.16 -34.40 -23.50
C PRO A 49 -16.82 -35.89 -23.38
N LEU A 50 -17.20 -36.50 -22.27
CA LEU A 50 -17.28 -37.95 -22.15
C LEU A 50 -18.27 -38.41 -23.22
N ASN A 51 -17.73 -39.01 -24.27
CA ASN A 51 -18.50 -39.67 -25.32
C ASN A 51 -19.18 -40.91 -24.71
N LEU A 52 -20.35 -40.72 -24.09
CA LEU A 52 -21.20 -41.76 -23.47
C LEU A 52 -21.94 -42.61 -24.52
N GLY A 53 -21.27 -42.92 -25.62
CA GLY A 53 -21.79 -43.70 -26.74
C GLY A 53 -21.30 -45.14 -26.69
N GLY A 54 -21.62 -45.89 -25.64
CA GLY A 54 -21.36 -47.33 -25.53
C GLY A 54 -22.05 -47.88 -24.28
N ASN A 55 -22.41 -49.17 -24.26
CA ASN A 55 -23.03 -49.79 -23.08
C ASN A 55 -22.10 -49.67 -21.84
N ASN A 56 -22.32 -48.66 -20.99
CA ASN A 56 -21.56 -48.44 -19.77
C ASN A 56 -21.61 -49.69 -18.89
N THR A 57 -20.46 -50.34 -18.72
CA THR A 57 -20.35 -51.48 -17.81
C THR A 57 -19.92 -50.95 -16.44
N ILE A 58 -20.73 -51.22 -15.41
CA ILE A 58 -20.49 -50.75 -14.05
C ILE A 58 -19.97 -51.92 -13.20
N ILE A 59 -18.98 -51.64 -12.35
CA ILE A 59 -18.58 -52.53 -11.26
C ILE A 59 -19.07 -51.97 -9.93
N PHE A 60 -19.81 -52.77 -9.17
CA PHE A 60 -20.33 -52.39 -7.86
C PHE A 60 -19.37 -52.82 -6.75
N ILE A 61 -19.03 -51.89 -5.86
CA ILE A 61 -18.21 -52.15 -4.67
C ILE A 61 -18.97 -51.78 -3.39
N ASN A 62 -18.89 -52.65 -2.38
CA ASN A 62 -19.54 -52.48 -1.09
C ASN A 62 -18.59 -52.91 0.03
N GLY A 63 -17.90 -51.95 0.65
CA GLY A 63 -16.90 -52.25 1.69
C GLY A 63 -17.48 -52.89 2.96
N ALA A 64 -18.79 -52.77 3.19
CA ALA A 64 -19.45 -53.32 4.37
C ALA A 64 -19.86 -54.79 4.19
N THR A 65 -20.49 -55.12 3.06
CA THR A 65 -21.17 -56.42 2.83
C THR A 65 -20.74 -57.13 1.55
N GLY A 66 -19.91 -56.52 0.71
CA GLY A 66 -19.40 -57.12 -0.51
C GLY A 66 -18.48 -58.32 -0.26
N ASN A 67 -18.20 -59.07 -1.32
CA ASN A 67 -17.33 -60.25 -1.31
C ASN A 67 -16.47 -60.27 -2.59
N ASP A 68 -15.15 -60.45 -2.46
CA ASP A 68 -14.22 -60.41 -3.60
C ASP A 68 -14.26 -61.65 -4.49
N GLU A 69 -14.99 -62.69 -4.07
CA GLU A 69 -15.36 -63.83 -4.94
C GLU A 69 -16.49 -63.49 -5.92
N ASN A 70 -17.16 -62.34 -5.76
CA ASN A 70 -18.24 -61.91 -6.65
C ASN A 70 -17.70 -61.28 -7.95
N ASP A 71 -18.55 -61.23 -8.96
CA ASP A 71 -18.23 -60.65 -10.27
C ASP A 71 -18.39 -59.12 -10.36
N GLY A 72 -18.96 -58.47 -9.34
CA GLY A 72 -19.16 -57.03 -9.29
C GLY A 72 -20.18 -56.48 -10.28
N THR A 73 -20.90 -57.31 -11.04
CA THR A 73 -21.75 -56.85 -12.15
C THR A 73 -23.13 -56.34 -11.73
N THR A 74 -23.54 -56.63 -10.48
CA THR A 74 -24.81 -56.18 -9.91
C THR A 74 -24.61 -55.68 -8.47
N ARG A 75 -25.61 -54.96 -7.94
CA ARG A 75 -25.61 -54.50 -6.54
C ARG A 75 -25.51 -55.67 -5.54
N ASP A 76 -26.15 -56.79 -5.84
CA ASP A 76 -26.16 -57.99 -4.98
C ASP A 76 -24.85 -58.80 -5.08
N THR A 77 -24.17 -58.72 -6.24
CA THR A 77 -22.86 -59.33 -6.48
C THR A 77 -21.72 -58.33 -6.34
N ALA A 78 -21.87 -57.30 -5.50
CA ALA A 78 -20.82 -56.30 -5.30
C ALA A 78 -19.54 -56.91 -4.70
N VAL A 79 -18.39 -56.45 -5.19
CA VAL A 79 -17.08 -56.81 -4.61
C VAL A 79 -16.81 -56.01 -3.33
N LYS A 80 -15.85 -56.45 -2.52
CA LYS A 80 -15.55 -55.84 -1.22
C LYS A 80 -14.45 -54.79 -1.30
N THR A 81 -13.39 -55.08 -2.04
CA THR A 81 -12.14 -54.31 -2.01
C THR A 81 -11.93 -53.52 -3.31
N PHE A 82 -11.16 -52.44 -3.20
CA PHE A 82 -10.78 -51.62 -4.35
C PHE A 82 -9.92 -52.44 -5.32
N GLU A 83 -9.01 -53.27 -4.79
CA GLU A 83 -8.12 -54.12 -5.54
C GLU A 83 -8.89 -55.06 -6.46
N LYS A 84 -9.95 -55.71 -5.93
CA LYS A 84 -10.80 -56.58 -6.75
C LYS A 84 -11.59 -55.80 -7.80
N ALA A 85 -12.14 -54.65 -7.44
CA ALA A 85 -12.85 -53.80 -8.40
C ALA A 85 -11.94 -53.35 -9.56
N LYS A 86 -10.69 -52.94 -9.24
CA LYS A 86 -9.68 -52.57 -10.23
C LYS A 86 -9.30 -53.75 -11.13
N GLU A 87 -9.11 -54.94 -10.56
CA GLU A 87 -8.81 -56.16 -11.33
C GLU A 87 -9.89 -56.40 -12.40
N LEU A 88 -11.17 -56.35 -11.99
CA LEU A 88 -12.30 -56.53 -12.91
C LEU A 88 -12.36 -55.45 -13.99
N ALA A 89 -12.16 -54.18 -13.63
CA ALA A 89 -12.12 -53.06 -14.58
C ALA A 89 -10.93 -53.16 -15.55
N THR A 90 -9.79 -53.68 -15.11
CA THR A 90 -8.61 -53.91 -15.96
C THR A 90 -8.89 -55.01 -16.98
N THR A 91 -9.56 -56.08 -16.54
CA THR A 91 -9.88 -57.25 -17.37
C THR A 91 -10.97 -56.96 -18.40
N ASN A 92 -11.88 -56.02 -18.09
CA ASN A 92 -12.92 -55.57 -18.99
C ASN A 92 -12.82 -54.06 -19.26
N GLN A 93 -12.17 -53.71 -20.37
CA GLN A 93 -11.95 -52.32 -20.79
C GLN A 93 -13.21 -51.53 -21.17
N THR A 94 -14.40 -52.17 -21.20
CA THR A 94 -15.69 -51.48 -21.33
C THR A 94 -16.21 -50.94 -20.00
N VAL A 95 -15.56 -51.25 -18.87
CA VAL A 95 -15.88 -50.69 -17.57
C VAL A 95 -15.38 -49.26 -17.50
N ASP A 96 -16.31 -48.32 -17.34
CA ASP A 96 -16.02 -46.88 -17.19
C ASP A 96 -16.33 -46.35 -15.78
N THR A 97 -17.01 -47.16 -14.94
CA THR A 97 -17.46 -46.71 -13.63
C THR A 97 -17.34 -47.83 -12.61
N ILE A 98 -16.70 -47.53 -11.48
CA ILE A 98 -16.76 -48.33 -10.25
C ILE A 98 -17.65 -47.58 -9.25
N LEU A 99 -18.82 -48.13 -8.97
CA LEU A 99 -19.87 -47.49 -8.17
C LEU A 99 -19.83 -47.96 -6.71
N VAL A 100 -19.65 -47.02 -5.78
CA VAL A 100 -19.43 -47.31 -4.36
C VAL A 100 -20.73 -47.26 -3.56
N LEU A 101 -21.26 -48.44 -3.22
CA LEU A 101 -22.51 -48.64 -2.45
C LEU A 101 -22.36 -48.32 -0.96
N ARG A 102 -21.18 -48.59 -0.40
CA ARG A 102 -20.83 -48.36 1.01
C ARG A 102 -19.34 -48.06 1.12
N GLN A 103 -18.97 -47.26 2.13
CA GLN A 103 -17.59 -46.86 2.43
C GLN A 103 -16.61 -48.04 2.34
N VAL A 104 -15.51 -47.84 1.63
CA VAL A 104 -14.45 -48.84 1.40
C VAL A 104 -13.18 -48.41 2.14
N ARG A 105 -12.61 -49.30 2.94
CA ARG A 105 -11.29 -49.07 3.55
C ARG A 105 -10.20 -49.33 2.51
N ILE A 106 -9.26 -48.40 2.36
CA ILE A 106 -8.16 -48.48 1.40
C ILE A 106 -6.80 -48.37 2.11
N ASN A 107 -5.77 -49.01 1.55
CA ASN A 107 -4.41 -48.96 2.05
C ASN A 107 -3.41 -49.21 0.90
N GLY A 108 -2.22 -48.62 0.97
CA GLY A 108 -1.21 -48.76 -0.07
C GLY A 108 -1.45 -47.88 -1.29
N GLU A 109 -1.01 -48.33 -2.46
CA GLU A 109 -1.09 -47.59 -3.72
C GLU A 109 -2.47 -47.78 -4.37
N ILE A 110 -3.22 -46.70 -4.51
CA ILE A 110 -4.57 -46.68 -5.07
C ILE A 110 -4.55 -45.87 -6.35
N SER A 111 -4.71 -46.56 -7.47
CA SER A 111 -4.64 -45.98 -8.81
C SER A 111 -5.54 -46.74 -9.77
N LEU A 112 -6.14 -46.06 -10.74
CA LEU A 112 -6.92 -46.66 -11.82
C LEU A 112 -6.15 -46.70 -13.15
N GLU A 113 -4.84 -46.50 -13.12
CA GLU A 113 -3.98 -46.68 -14.28
C GLU A 113 -4.18 -48.09 -14.91
N GLY A 114 -4.33 -48.12 -16.23
CA GLY A 114 -4.65 -49.33 -17.00
C GLY A 114 -6.16 -49.61 -17.15
N THR A 115 -7.03 -48.73 -16.64
CA THR A 115 -8.49 -48.84 -16.77
C THR A 115 -9.08 -47.56 -17.38
N ASN A 116 -10.30 -47.66 -17.93
CA ASN A 116 -11.10 -46.50 -18.34
C ASN A 116 -12.03 -46.01 -17.22
N ALA A 117 -11.92 -46.60 -16.03
CA ALA A 117 -12.90 -46.42 -14.98
C ALA A 117 -12.64 -45.17 -14.14
N ILE A 118 -13.73 -44.60 -13.60
CA ILE A 118 -13.71 -43.64 -12.50
C ILE A 118 -14.37 -44.25 -11.26
N ILE A 119 -14.05 -43.75 -10.07
CA ILE A 119 -14.81 -44.05 -8.86
C ILE A 119 -15.98 -43.08 -8.77
N LYS A 120 -17.19 -43.60 -8.57
CA LYS A 120 -18.40 -42.77 -8.46
C LYS A 120 -19.27 -43.16 -7.27
N ARG A 121 -19.89 -42.17 -6.64
CA ARG A 121 -20.86 -42.37 -5.55
C ARG A 121 -22.13 -43.03 -6.06
N ASP A 122 -22.63 -44.02 -5.32
CA ASP A 122 -23.97 -44.56 -5.50
C ASP A 122 -25.02 -43.77 -4.71
N GLU A 123 -26.25 -43.68 -5.22
CA GLU A 123 -27.40 -43.03 -4.54
C GLU A 123 -27.69 -43.57 -3.14
N SER A 124 -27.38 -44.86 -2.89
CA SER A 124 -27.56 -45.45 -1.57
C SER A 124 -26.48 -45.02 -0.59
N ASN A 125 -25.32 -44.54 -1.06
CA ASN A 125 -24.19 -44.15 -0.24
C ASN A 125 -24.14 -42.64 0.00
N LEU A 126 -24.72 -42.21 1.12
CA LEU A 126 -24.63 -40.82 1.56
C LEU A 126 -23.40 -40.54 2.46
N GLY A 127 -22.62 -41.57 2.82
CA GLY A 127 -21.46 -41.48 3.71
C GLY A 127 -20.15 -41.17 2.96
N TYR A 128 -19.01 -41.56 3.51
CA TYR A 128 -17.74 -41.46 2.79
C TYR A 128 -17.65 -42.54 1.70
N LEU A 129 -16.93 -42.27 0.61
CA LEU A 129 -16.58 -43.30 -0.37
C LEU A 129 -15.40 -44.13 0.13
N PHE A 130 -14.36 -43.45 0.63
CA PHE A 130 -13.16 -44.09 1.15
C PHE A 130 -12.86 -43.75 2.61
N TRP A 131 -12.23 -44.71 3.29
CA TRP A 131 -11.72 -44.58 4.64
C TRP A 131 -10.26 -45.02 4.72
N ILE A 132 -9.46 -44.18 5.37
CA ILE A 132 -8.06 -44.47 5.69
C ILE A 132 -7.96 -44.54 7.21
N ALA A 133 -7.74 -45.72 7.75
CA ALA A 133 -7.65 -45.90 9.21
C ALA A 133 -6.33 -45.32 9.74
N SER A 134 -6.26 -45.08 11.05
CA SER A 134 -5.10 -44.44 11.69
C SER A 134 -3.76 -45.19 11.55
N SER A 135 -3.80 -46.48 11.20
CA SER A 135 -2.62 -47.32 10.93
C SER A 135 -2.19 -47.31 9.47
N ASP A 136 -3.02 -46.79 8.57
CA ASP A 136 -2.89 -47.02 7.13
C ASP A 136 -2.11 -45.89 6.47
N ASN A 137 -1.50 -46.21 5.33
CA ASN A 137 -0.75 -45.28 4.50
C ASN A 137 -1.17 -45.46 3.05
N VAL A 138 -1.78 -44.44 2.48
CA VAL A 138 -2.39 -44.46 1.15
C VAL A 138 -1.70 -43.45 0.25
N THR A 139 -1.45 -43.86 -0.99
CA THR A 139 -1.06 -42.97 -2.08
C THR A 139 -2.14 -43.03 -3.16
N LEU A 140 -2.68 -41.88 -3.55
CA LEU A 140 -3.56 -41.74 -4.71
C LEU A 140 -2.76 -41.22 -5.91
N SER A 141 -2.95 -41.85 -7.07
CA SER A 141 -2.40 -41.40 -8.36
C SER A 141 -3.26 -41.89 -9.52
N ASN A 142 -3.36 -41.11 -10.61
CA ASN A 142 -4.10 -41.51 -11.82
C ASN A 142 -5.49 -42.09 -11.51
N ILE A 143 -6.32 -41.34 -10.78
CA ILE A 143 -7.63 -41.79 -10.30
C ILE A 143 -8.58 -40.59 -10.16
N ILE A 144 -9.80 -40.75 -10.68
CA ILE A 144 -10.89 -39.78 -10.49
C ILE A 144 -11.88 -40.35 -9.47
N ILE A 145 -12.21 -39.56 -8.47
CA ILE A 145 -13.19 -39.87 -7.43
C ILE A 145 -14.27 -38.79 -7.47
N ASP A 146 -15.42 -39.17 -8.02
CA ASP A 146 -16.55 -38.28 -8.26
C ASP A 146 -17.69 -38.55 -7.26
N GLY A 147 -18.16 -37.49 -6.60
CA GLY A 147 -19.24 -37.54 -5.61
C GLY A 147 -20.67 -37.57 -6.17
N ASP A 148 -20.83 -37.46 -7.50
CA ASP A 148 -22.08 -37.37 -8.26
C ASP A 148 -23.01 -36.24 -7.78
N GLY A 149 -22.43 -35.09 -7.49
CA GLY A 149 -23.08 -33.99 -6.78
C GLY A 149 -24.25 -33.34 -7.52
N ASP A 150 -24.33 -33.52 -8.84
CA ASP A 150 -25.46 -33.09 -9.67
C ASP A 150 -26.73 -33.89 -9.37
N ASN A 151 -26.57 -35.15 -8.93
CA ASN A 151 -27.68 -36.07 -8.68
C ASN A 151 -27.85 -36.41 -7.19
N ILE A 152 -26.77 -36.37 -6.42
CA ILE A 152 -26.73 -36.87 -5.04
C ILE A 152 -26.28 -35.76 -4.08
N THR A 153 -27.10 -35.51 -3.05
CA THR A 153 -26.66 -34.73 -1.88
C THR A 153 -26.04 -35.67 -0.85
N SER A 154 -24.72 -35.58 -0.68
CA SER A 154 -23.99 -36.37 0.32
C SER A 154 -24.13 -35.80 1.74
N LYS A 155 -23.77 -36.62 2.73
CA LYS A 155 -23.69 -36.26 4.16
C LYS A 155 -22.25 -36.23 4.68
N CYS A 156 -21.28 -36.54 3.83
CA CYS A 156 -19.88 -36.72 4.19
C CYS A 156 -18.98 -36.33 3.02
N ALA A 157 -17.70 -36.10 3.31
CA ALA A 157 -16.66 -35.93 2.30
C ALA A 157 -16.51 -37.19 1.42
N LEU A 158 -15.74 -37.10 0.33
CA LEU A 158 -15.36 -38.27 -0.46
C LEU A 158 -14.48 -39.22 0.37
N ILE A 159 -13.52 -38.67 1.11
CA ILE A 159 -12.51 -39.43 1.86
C ILE A 159 -12.51 -39.02 3.33
N ASN A 160 -12.61 -40.01 4.23
CA ASN A 160 -12.27 -39.86 5.65
C ASN A 160 -10.83 -40.33 5.90
N CYS A 161 -9.97 -39.45 6.39
CA CYS A 161 -8.56 -39.75 6.66
C CYS A 161 -8.23 -39.66 8.16
N GLU A 162 -7.87 -40.79 8.76
CA GLU A 162 -7.33 -40.87 10.13
C GLU A 162 -5.84 -41.25 10.15
N GLY A 163 -5.32 -41.78 9.03
CA GLY A 163 -3.92 -42.20 8.84
C GLY A 163 -3.17 -41.28 7.89
N LYS A 164 -2.37 -41.84 6.99
CA LYS A 164 -1.58 -41.05 6.03
C LYS A 164 -2.18 -41.12 4.63
N LEU A 165 -2.33 -39.97 3.99
CA LEU A 165 -2.81 -39.83 2.62
C LEU A 165 -1.82 -38.99 1.82
N THR A 166 -1.25 -39.54 0.77
CA THR A 166 -0.47 -38.82 -0.23
C THR A 166 -1.29 -38.70 -1.51
N VAL A 167 -1.46 -37.49 -2.03
CA VAL A 167 -2.13 -37.22 -3.30
C VAL A 167 -1.08 -36.76 -4.30
N ASN A 168 -0.88 -37.58 -5.33
CA ASN A 168 0.03 -37.29 -6.44
C ASN A 168 -0.76 -36.88 -7.69
N ASP A 169 -0.03 -36.50 -8.74
CA ASP A 169 -0.59 -36.14 -10.03
C ASP A 169 -1.49 -37.22 -10.64
N GLY A 170 -2.43 -36.77 -11.47
CA GLY A 170 -3.48 -37.60 -12.03
C GLY A 170 -4.61 -37.95 -11.06
N THR A 171 -4.53 -37.55 -9.79
CA THR A 171 -5.65 -37.68 -8.85
C THR A 171 -6.62 -36.50 -9.01
N VAL A 172 -7.92 -36.79 -9.13
CA VAL A 172 -9.00 -35.78 -9.12
C VAL A 172 -10.05 -36.16 -8.08
N LEU A 173 -10.36 -35.24 -7.17
CA LEU A 173 -11.41 -35.38 -6.15
C LEU A 173 -12.48 -34.31 -6.40
N GLU A 174 -13.65 -34.71 -6.87
CA GLU A 174 -14.60 -33.73 -7.38
C GLU A 174 -16.08 -34.04 -7.18
N ASN A 175 -16.88 -33.00 -7.43
CA ASN A 175 -18.33 -33.05 -7.55
C ASN A 175 -19.01 -33.67 -6.32
N ASN A 176 -18.49 -33.49 -5.10
CA ASN A 176 -19.21 -33.92 -3.91
C ASN A 176 -20.11 -32.80 -3.40
N ASN A 177 -21.43 -33.03 -3.39
CA ASN A 177 -22.41 -32.04 -2.94
C ASN A 177 -22.86 -32.33 -1.49
N ASN A 178 -22.09 -31.86 -0.52
CA ASN A 178 -22.29 -32.13 0.91
C ASN A 178 -23.12 -31.04 1.60
N LYS A 179 -24.36 -30.81 1.14
CA LYS A 179 -25.28 -29.79 1.70
C LYS A 179 -26.13 -30.26 2.90
N SER A 180 -26.07 -31.52 3.31
CA SER A 180 -26.91 -32.02 4.42
C SER A 180 -26.58 -31.39 5.80
N HIS A 181 -27.51 -30.64 6.35
CA HIS A 181 -27.30 -29.65 7.42
C HIS A 181 -26.89 -30.13 8.83
N ALA A 182 -26.41 -31.36 9.01
CA ALA A 182 -25.93 -31.87 10.30
C ALA A 182 -24.55 -32.51 10.16
N SER A 183 -23.50 -31.83 10.66
CA SER A 183 -22.10 -32.33 10.80
C SER A 183 -21.20 -32.38 9.54
N ASN A 184 -21.58 -31.73 8.45
CA ASN A 184 -20.88 -31.79 7.16
C ASN A 184 -19.54 -31.03 7.12
N ARG A 185 -18.46 -31.78 7.34
CA ARG A 185 -17.08 -31.27 7.37
C ARG A 185 -16.26 -31.88 6.23
N GLY A 186 -15.72 -31.03 5.36
CA GLY A 186 -14.98 -31.45 4.17
C GLY A 186 -15.89 -31.77 3.00
N GLY A 187 -15.64 -31.17 1.83
CA GLY A 187 -16.27 -31.60 0.59
C GLY A 187 -15.52 -32.77 -0.03
N ALA A 188 -14.22 -32.65 -0.29
CA ALA A 188 -13.41 -33.76 -0.79
C ALA A 188 -12.80 -34.61 0.33
N ILE A 189 -12.08 -33.99 1.26
CA ILE A 189 -11.32 -34.71 2.30
C ILE A 189 -11.69 -34.20 3.69
N CYS A 190 -11.98 -35.12 4.60
CA CYS A 190 -12.08 -34.86 6.04
C CYS A 190 -10.90 -35.55 6.76
N GLY A 191 -9.95 -34.78 7.27
CA GLY A 191 -8.81 -35.26 8.05
C GLY A 191 -9.07 -35.12 9.54
N GLN A 192 -8.94 -36.22 10.30
CA GLN A 192 -9.25 -36.25 11.72
C GLN A 192 -8.21 -36.99 12.55
N ARG A 193 -8.01 -36.55 13.80
CA ARG A 193 -7.10 -37.13 14.80
C ARG A 193 -5.61 -36.85 14.53
N SER A 194 -4.79 -37.05 15.56
CA SER A 194 -3.38 -36.65 15.58
C SER A 194 -2.46 -37.45 14.64
N ASN A 195 -2.90 -38.64 14.22
CA ASN A 195 -2.14 -39.47 13.28
C ASN A 195 -2.40 -39.08 11.82
N CYS A 196 -3.41 -38.24 11.56
CA CYS A 196 -3.79 -37.85 10.22
C CYS A 196 -2.76 -36.90 9.61
N VAL A 197 -2.13 -37.33 8.51
CA VAL A 197 -1.22 -36.51 7.71
C VAL A 197 -1.61 -36.64 6.25
N ILE A 198 -2.08 -35.54 5.68
CA ILE A 198 -2.40 -35.42 4.26
C ILE A 198 -1.27 -34.66 3.57
N THR A 199 -0.70 -35.24 2.52
CA THR A 199 0.35 -34.64 1.70
C THR A 199 -0.15 -34.48 0.27
N LEU A 200 -0.22 -33.25 -0.24
CA LEU A 200 -0.52 -32.97 -1.64
C LEU A 200 0.80 -32.67 -2.35
N ASN A 201 1.27 -33.60 -3.17
CA ASN A 201 2.38 -33.34 -4.10
C ASN A 201 1.87 -32.84 -5.45
N GLY A 202 0.60 -33.14 -5.76
CA GLY A 202 -0.06 -32.85 -7.02
C GLY A 202 -1.57 -33.02 -6.91
N GLY A 203 -2.21 -33.29 -8.04
CA GLY A 203 -3.65 -33.60 -8.10
C GLY A 203 -4.56 -32.37 -8.01
N LEU A 204 -5.86 -32.63 -8.17
CA LEU A 204 -6.90 -31.61 -8.30
C LEU A 204 -8.08 -31.90 -7.36
N ILE A 205 -8.44 -30.92 -6.54
CA ILE A 205 -9.61 -30.96 -5.67
C ILE A 205 -10.56 -29.85 -6.10
N GLN A 206 -11.71 -30.20 -6.68
CA GLN A 206 -12.56 -29.20 -7.31
C GLN A 206 -14.07 -29.44 -7.21
N ASN A 207 -14.83 -28.36 -7.31
CA ASN A 207 -16.30 -28.38 -7.44
C ASN A 207 -16.99 -29.14 -6.29
N ASN A 208 -16.36 -29.17 -5.11
CA ASN A 208 -16.95 -29.78 -3.93
C ASN A 208 -17.71 -28.71 -3.14
N VAL A 209 -18.84 -29.10 -2.57
CA VAL A 209 -19.67 -28.26 -1.73
C VAL A 209 -19.72 -28.84 -0.33
N ALA A 210 -19.58 -28.01 0.69
CA ALA A 210 -19.75 -28.41 2.09
C ALA A 210 -20.37 -27.26 2.92
N ASN A 211 -20.55 -27.49 4.22
CA ASN A 211 -20.86 -26.42 5.17
C ASN A 211 -19.57 -25.79 5.77
N PHE A 212 -18.53 -26.62 5.93
CA PHE A 212 -17.19 -26.20 6.37
C PHE A 212 -16.11 -26.92 5.58
N GLY A 213 -15.16 -26.18 5.02
CA GLY A 213 -14.03 -26.73 4.26
C GLY A 213 -14.50 -27.37 2.95
N GLY A 214 -14.91 -26.55 1.98
CA GLY A 214 -15.42 -27.01 0.69
C GLY A 214 -14.48 -27.99 0.01
N GLY A 215 -13.17 -27.72 -0.01
CA GLY A 215 -12.16 -28.69 -0.43
C GLY A 215 -11.79 -29.66 0.69
N ILE A 216 -11.02 -29.16 1.67
CA ILE A 216 -10.43 -29.97 2.74
C ILE A 216 -10.83 -29.40 4.10
N TYR A 217 -11.19 -30.29 5.02
CA TYR A 217 -11.41 -29.95 6.42
C TYR A 217 -10.49 -30.78 7.33
N LEU A 218 -9.80 -30.14 8.27
CA LEU A 218 -8.89 -30.78 9.21
C LEU A 218 -9.30 -30.53 10.66
N THR A 219 -9.20 -31.56 11.49
CA THR A 219 -9.42 -31.42 12.93
C THR A 219 -8.70 -32.45 13.81
N GLY A 220 -8.63 -32.18 15.11
CA GLY A 220 -8.08 -33.12 16.10
C GLY A 220 -6.57 -33.30 15.96
N ASN A 221 -5.83 -32.23 15.69
CA ASN A 221 -4.38 -32.24 15.44
C ASN A 221 -3.94 -32.90 14.11
N ALA A 222 -4.87 -33.02 13.15
CA ALA A 222 -4.55 -33.45 11.79
C ALA A 222 -3.67 -32.43 11.05
N LYS A 223 -2.85 -32.90 10.12
CA LYS A 223 -1.87 -32.09 9.39
C LYS A 223 -2.08 -32.16 7.89
N LEU A 224 -1.95 -31.02 7.22
CA LEU A 224 -1.85 -30.91 5.77
C LEU A 224 -0.49 -30.35 5.38
N ILE A 225 0.15 -30.96 4.38
CA ILE A 225 1.37 -30.49 3.75
C ILE A 225 1.09 -30.38 2.25
N MET A 226 1.15 -29.18 1.69
CA MET A 226 0.93 -28.94 0.25
C MET A 226 2.25 -28.54 -0.40
N ASN A 227 2.84 -29.45 -1.16
CA ASN A 227 4.04 -29.26 -1.97
C ASN A 227 3.70 -28.99 -3.45
N GLY A 228 2.42 -29.12 -3.82
CA GLY A 228 1.89 -28.93 -5.17
C GLY A 228 0.38 -29.21 -5.21
N GLY A 229 -0.17 -29.36 -6.41
CA GLY A 229 -1.60 -29.60 -6.62
C GLY A 229 -2.45 -28.33 -6.61
N THR A 230 -3.74 -28.50 -6.90
CA THR A 230 -4.71 -27.41 -7.01
C THR A 230 -5.99 -27.70 -6.21
N ILE A 231 -6.45 -26.73 -5.44
CA ILE A 231 -7.74 -26.73 -4.73
C ILE A 231 -8.57 -25.58 -5.30
N LYS A 232 -9.56 -25.88 -6.14
CA LYS A 232 -10.30 -24.82 -6.85
C LYS A 232 -11.81 -24.98 -6.89
N ASN A 233 -12.52 -23.86 -6.99
CA ASN A 233 -13.97 -23.82 -7.22
C ASN A 233 -14.79 -24.61 -6.19
N ASN A 234 -14.25 -24.82 -4.99
CA ASN A 234 -15.00 -25.43 -3.91
C ASN A 234 -15.82 -24.35 -3.20
N SER A 235 -16.99 -24.72 -2.70
CA SER A 235 -17.95 -23.76 -2.16
C SER A 235 -18.49 -24.17 -0.80
N VAL A 236 -18.71 -23.19 0.07
CA VAL A 236 -19.43 -23.40 1.33
C VAL A 236 -20.59 -22.43 1.50
N PHE A 237 -21.71 -22.96 2.00
CA PHE A 237 -22.97 -22.23 2.17
C PHE A 237 -23.52 -22.41 3.58
N ASN A 238 -24.25 -21.41 4.06
CA ASN A 238 -24.86 -21.40 5.39
C ASN A 238 -25.86 -22.56 5.51
N GLY A 239 -25.93 -23.17 6.71
CA GLY A 239 -27.00 -24.11 7.04
C GLY A 239 -28.34 -23.40 7.29
N PRO A 240 -29.50 -24.08 7.15
CA PRO A 240 -30.81 -23.58 7.53
C PRO A 240 -30.89 -23.44 9.06
N GLY A 241 -31.73 -22.50 9.50
CA GLY A 241 -31.86 -22.14 10.91
C GLY A 241 -30.84 -21.09 11.32
N MET A 242 -30.95 -19.89 10.73
CA MET A 242 -30.15 -18.69 11.03
C MET A 242 -30.28 -18.19 12.49
N ASP A 243 -31.04 -18.90 13.33
CA ASP A 243 -31.32 -18.53 14.71
C ASP A 243 -30.17 -18.90 15.68
N SER A 244 -29.10 -19.55 15.20
CA SER A 244 -27.92 -19.86 16.00
C SER A 244 -26.63 -19.36 15.34
N TYR A 245 -25.82 -18.60 16.08
CA TYR A 245 -24.51 -18.08 15.67
C TYR A 245 -23.48 -19.16 15.26
N TRP A 246 -23.85 -20.45 15.33
CA TRP A 246 -22.99 -21.62 15.16
C TRP A 246 -23.05 -22.24 13.75
N ASN A 247 -23.78 -21.63 12.80
CA ASN A 247 -24.06 -22.21 11.47
C ASN A 247 -23.51 -21.40 10.28
N TYR A 248 -22.65 -20.40 10.54
CA TYR A 248 -22.06 -19.57 9.50
C TYR A 248 -20.97 -20.32 8.71
N ALA A 249 -21.11 -20.32 7.39
CA ALA A 249 -20.26 -21.05 6.47
C ALA A 249 -18.87 -20.45 6.41
N ALA A 250 -17.87 -21.29 6.68
CA ALA A 250 -16.48 -20.87 6.59
C ALA A 250 -15.68 -21.84 5.73
N CYS A 251 -14.64 -21.29 5.10
CA CYS A 251 -13.58 -22.04 4.44
C CYS A 251 -14.04 -22.68 3.11
N GLY A 252 -13.97 -21.93 2.01
CA GLY A 252 -14.23 -22.48 0.66
C GLY A 252 -13.20 -23.54 0.27
N GLY A 253 -11.90 -23.24 0.41
CA GLY A 253 -10.81 -24.16 0.11
C GLY A 253 -10.44 -25.10 1.27
N VAL A 254 -9.62 -24.61 2.20
CA VAL A 254 -9.04 -25.40 3.30
C VAL A 254 -9.45 -24.85 4.67
N CYS A 255 -9.99 -25.71 5.53
CA CYS A 255 -10.37 -25.39 6.90
C CYS A 255 -9.45 -26.06 7.93
N LEU A 256 -8.94 -25.29 8.88
CA LEU A 256 -8.17 -25.78 10.03
C LEU A 256 -8.98 -25.57 11.32
N TYR A 257 -9.35 -26.64 12.02
CA TYR A 257 -10.11 -26.54 13.27
C TYR A 257 -9.52 -27.41 14.39
N GLU A 258 -9.61 -26.98 15.65
CA GLU A 258 -9.22 -27.75 16.85
C GLU A 258 -7.90 -28.55 16.70
N GLY A 259 -6.79 -27.82 16.54
CA GLY A 259 -5.44 -28.40 16.56
C GLY A 259 -4.82 -28.56 15.18
N ALA A 260 -5.58 -28.29 14.12
CA ALA A 260 -5.15 -28.56 12.77
C ALA A 260 -3.99 -27.65 12.35
N THR A 261 -3.06 -28.24 11.58
CA THR A 261 -1.92 -27.50 11.02
C THR A 261 -1.84 -27.65 9.52
N PHE A 262 -1.53 -26.57 8.82
CA PHE A 262 -1.30 -26.59 7.38
C PHE A 262 0.01 -25.92 7.02
N THR A 263 0.88 -26.64 6.32
CA THR A 263 2.08 -26.11 5.67
C THR A 263 1.88 -26.08 4.16
N MET A 264 1.87 -24.89 3.57
CA MET A 264 1.83 -24.67 2.13
C MET A 264 3.23 -24.26 1.65
N ASN A 265 3.93 -25.19 1.00
CA ASN A 265 5.23 -24.94 0.40
C ASN A 265 5.11 -24.51 -1.07
N ASN A 266 4.09 -25.01 -1.77
CA ASN A 266 3.74 -24.64 -3.14
C ASN A 266 2.28 -25.05 -3.44
N GLY A 267 1.82 -24.86 -4.67
CA GLY A 267 0.49 -25.23 -5.13
C GLY A 267 -0.46 -24.04 -5.27
N LEU A 268 -1.70 -24.32 -5.69
CA LEU A 268 -2.70 -23.30 -6.03
C LEU A 268 -4.01 -23.51 -5.26
N ILE A 269 -4.50 -22.46 -4.60
CA ILE A 269 -5.84 -22.41 -3.99
C ILE A 269 -6.61 -21.29 -4.69
N GLN A 270 -7.55 -21.64 -5.57
CA GLN A 270 -8.14 -20.67 -6.50
C GLN A 270 -9.65 -20.71 -6.62
N GLY A 271 -10.30 -19.54 -6.70
CA GLY A 271 -11.72 -19.47 -7.09
C GLY A 271 -12.68 -20.15 -6.10
N ASN A 272 -12.23 -20.42 -4.87
CA ASN A 272 -13.08 -21.02 -3.85
C ASN A 272 -13.98 -19.94 -3.23
N TYR A 273 -15.18 -20.34 -2.82
CA TYR A 273 -16.21 -19.45 -2.34
C TYR A 273 -16.67 -19.82 -0.93
N ALA A 274 -16.78 -18.83 -0.05
CA ALA A 274 -17.43 -18.95 1.23
C ALA A 274 -18.51 -17.87 1.41
N GLN A 275 -19.71 -18.30 1.80
CA GLN A 275 -20.81 -17.36 2.05
C GLN A 275 -20.53 -16.40 3.22
N GLU A 276 -19.68 -16.77 4.19
CA GLU A 276 -19.31 -15.88 5.31
C GLU A 276 -17.81 -15.61 5.36
N ALA A 277 -17.00 -16.55 5.84
CA ALA A 277 -15.60 -16.27 6.16
C ALA A 277 -14.60 -17.20 5.47
N GLY A 278 -13.50 -16.66 4.96
CA GLY A 278 -12.39 -17.45 4.43
C GLY A 278 -12.72 -18.16 3.12
N GLY A 279 -12.57 -17.48 1.98
CA GLY A 279 -12.78 -18.09 0.67
C GLY A 279 -11.73 -19.17 0.38
N GLY A 280 -10.45 -18.83 0.54
CA GLY A 280 -9.33 -19.76 0.32
C GLY A 280 -9.00 -20.63 1.53
N VAL A 281 -8.33 -20.06 2.54
CA VAL A 281 -7.83 -20.76 3.73
C VAL A 281 -8.37 -20.12 5.00
N THR A 282 -8.80 -20.94 5.96
CA THR A 282 -9.28 -20.46 7.25
C THR A 282 -8.55 -21.16 8.39
N ILE A 283 -7.97 -20.37 9.29
CA ILE A 283 -7.33 -20.80 10.52
C ILE A 283 -8.33 -20.63 11.65
N GLY A 284 -8.94 -21.73 12.07
CA GLY A 284 -10.19 -21.75 12.84
C GLY A 284 -11.40 -21.92 11.92
N THR A 285 -12.59 -21.70 12.47
CA THR A 285 -13.82 -21.45 11.71
C THR A 285 -14.34 -20.07 12.09
N ILE A 286 -15.63 -19.79 11.85
CA ILE A 286 -16.33 -18.71 12.58
C ILE A 286 -16.25 -18.89 14.11
N GLU A 287 -15.98 -20.11 14.59
CA GLU A 287 -15.75 -20.42 15.99
C GLU A 287 -14.26 -20.39 16.29
N ALA A 288 -13.92 -19.73 17.39
CA ALA A 288 -12.58 -19.79 17.95
C ALA A 288 -12.34 -21.16 18.59
N SER A 289 -11.12 -21.67 18.42
CA SER A 289 -10.70 -22.92 19.02
C SER A 289 -10.66 -22.81 20.54
N ILE A 290 -11.12 -23.85 21.24
CA ILE A 290 -11.18 -23.87 22.70
C ILE A 290 -10.33 -24.97 23.33
N TYR A 291 -9.82 -25.94 22.57
CA TYR A 291 -8.97 -27.00 23.11
C TYR A 291 -7.52 -26.99 22.60
N TYR A 292 -7.28 -26.58 21.36
CA TYR A 292 -5.97 -26.69 20.68
C TYR A 292 -5.64 -25.49 19.79
N ASN A 293 -4.36 -25.37 19.39
CA ASN A 293 -3.88 -24.31 18.50
C ASN A 293 -4.14 -24.62 17.03
N ASN A 294 -4.52 -23.62 16.22
CA ASN A 294 -4.58 -23.76 14.77
C ASN A 294 -3.43 -22.99 14.14
N ILE A 295 -2.67 -23.64 13.26
CA ILE A 295 -1.44 -23.07 12.71
C ILE A 295 -1.43 -23.20 11.19
N PHE A 296 -1.23 -22.08 10.51
CA PHE A 296 -0.96 -22.04 9.07
C PHE A 296 0.44 -21.48 8.80
N MET A 297 1.20 -22.17 7.97
CA MET A 297 2.52 -21.74 7.50
C MET A 297 2.52 -21.74 5.98
N MET A 298 2.78 -20.58 5.39
CA MET A 298 2.90 -20.41 3.94
C MET A 298 4.36 -20.04 3.60
N ASN A 299 5.04 -20.97 2.95
CA ASN A 299 6.43 -20.86 2.51
C ASN A 299 6.52 -20.74 0.97
N GLY A 300 5.39 -20.66 0.29
CA GLY A 300 5.27 -20.55 -1.16
C GLY A 300 3.86 -20.88 -1.64
N GLY A 301 3.68 -20.90 -2.97
CA GLY A 301 2.39 -21.16 -3.61
C GLY A 301 1.53 -19.91 -3.79
N ILE A 302 0.30 -20.13 -4.27
CA ILE A 302 -0.62 -19.08 -4.74
C ILE A 302 -2.02 -19.28 -4.13
N ILE A 303 -2.58 -18.22 -3.56
CA ILE A 303 -3.97 -18.13 -3.11
C ILE A 303 -4.63 -17.00 -3.92
N ASP A 304 -5.41 -17.39 -4.94
CA ASP A 304 -5.85 -16.47 -5.99
C ASP A 304 -7.37 -16.47 -6.21
N GLY A 305 -7.98 -15.30 -6.39
CA GLY A 305 -9.37 -15.23 -6.88
C GLY A 305 -10.42 -15.84 -5.96
N ASN A 306 -10.12 -16.07 -4.67
CA ASN A 306 -11.07 -16.66 -3.73
C ASN A 306 -12.01 -15.57 -3.18
N THR A 307 -13.25 -15.95 -2.86
CA THR A 307 -14.29 -15.00 -2.45
C THR A 307 -14.90 -15.38 -1.10
N ALA A 308 -15.06 -14.38 -0.22
CA ALA A 308 -15.78 -14.49 1.03
C ALA A 308 -16.90 -13.44 1.14
N GLY A 309 -18.02 -13.82 1.72
CA GLY A 309 -19.16 -12.92 1.92
C GLY A 309 -18.95 -11.82 2.96
N SER A 310 -18.23 -12.12 4.04
CA SER A 310 -18.13 -11.27 5.24
C SER A 310 -16.68 -10.90 5.57
N SER A 311 -15.76 -11.87 5.54
CA SER A 311 -14.35 -11.59 5.85
C SER A 311 -13.34 -12.58 5.27
N GLY A 312 -12.16 -12.07 4.88
CA GLY A 312 -11.01 -12.87 4.47
C GLY A 312 -11.25 -13.60 3.16
N GLY A 313 -11.26 -12.89 2.03
CA GLY A 313 -11.45 -13.51 0.72
C GLY A 313 -10.43 -14.62 0.46
N GLY A 314 -9.14 -14.31 0.65
CA GLY A 314 -8.06 -15.27 0.53
C GLY A 314 -7.84 -16.08 1.81
N ILE A 315 -7.44 -15.40 2.89
CA ILE A 315 -7.11 -16.02 4.18
C ILE A 315 -7.95 -15.39 5.30
N PHE A 316 -8.48 -16.22 6.19
CA PHE A 316 -9.12 -15.79 7.44
C PHE A 316 -8.40 -16.40 8.64
N VAL A 317 -7.95 -15.57 9.59
CA VAL A 317 -7.36 -15.98 10.86
C VAL A 317 -8.34 -15.68 11.98
N GLN A 318 -8.78 -16.69 12.72
CA GLN A 318 -9.71 -16.51 13.85
C GLN A 318 -8.99 -16.06 15.13
N ALA A 319 -9.73 -15.50 16.09
CA ALA A 319 -9.33 -15.38 17.48
C ALA A 319 -9.14 -16.75 18.16
N ALA A 320 -8.59 -16.78 19.37
CA ALA A 320 -8.40 -18.02 20.14
C ALA A 320 -8.83 -17.87 21.60
N TYR A 321 -9.38 -18.93 22.20
CA TYR A 321 -9.77 -18.94 23.60
C TYR A 321 -8.59 -19.31 24.50
N VAL A 322 -8.23 -18.41 25.43
CA VAL A 322 -7.10 -18.56 26.35
C VAL A 322 -7.49 -18.90 27.79
N GLY A 323 -8.78 -19.13 28.08
CA GLY A 323 -9.27 -19.25 29.45
C GLY A 323 -8.71 -20.44 30.26
N VAL A 324 -8.16 -21.48 29.61
CA VAL A 324 -7.59 -22.66 30.30
C VAL A 324 -6.18 -23.02 29.81
N LYS A 325 -5.91 -22.80 28.53
CA LYS A 325 -4.61 -23.01 27.88
C LYS A 325 -4.35 -21.75 27.06
N ASP A 326 -3.12 -21.24 27.01
CA ASP A 326 -2.77 -20.06 26.20
C ASP A 326 -2.81 -20.44 24.70
N LEU A 327 -4.02 -20.64 24.17
CA LEU A 327 -4.24 -21.09 22.80
C LEU A 327 -4.04 -19.97 21.81
N LYS A 328 -3.66 -20.34 20.59
CA LYS A 328 -3.47 -19.41 19.48
C LYS A 328 -3.99 -19.94 18.16
N SER A 329 -4.47 -19.00 17.35
CA SER A 329 -4.75 -19.16 15.93
C SER A 329 -3.78 -18.24 15.20
N GLU A 330 -2.90 -18.83 14.39
CA GLU A 330 -1.73 -18.13 13.86
C GLU A 330 -1.48 -18.48 12.40
N ALA A 331 -1.23 -17.45 11.59
CA ALA A 331 -0.71 -17.58 10.24
C ALA A 331 0.69 -16.98 10.16
N THR A 332 1.63 -17.73 9.61
CA THR A 332 3.00 -17.26 9.31
C THR A 332 3.24 -17.38 7.81
N ILE A 333 3.54 -16.25 7.14
CA ILE A 333 3.69 -16.18 5.68
C ILE A 333 5.08 -15.64 5.36
N THR A 334 5.94 -16.49 4.79
CA THR A 334 7.34 -16.15 4.50
C THR A 334 7.65 -16.11 3.01
N ALA A 335 6.79 -16.70 2.17
CA ALA A 335 6.80 -16.54 0.72
C ALA A 335 5.45 -16.92 0.09
N GLY A 336 5.19 -16.41 -1.11
CA GLY A 336 4.04 -16.77 -1.94
C GLY A 336 3.15 -15.59 -2.35
N TYR A 337 2.06 -15.89 -3.04
CA TYR A 337 1.18 -14.90 -3.66
C TYR A 337 -0.24 -15.01 -3.11
N ILE A 338 -0.81 -13.88 -2.71
CA ILE A 338 -2.19 -13.74 -2.24
C ILE A 338 -2.84 -12.67 -3.11
N THR A 339 -3.51 -13.12 -4.16
CA THR A 339 -3.88 -12.26 -5.28
C THR A 339 -5.34 -12.30 -5.62
N ASN A 340 -5.88 -11.17 -6.08
CA ASN A 340 -7.23 -11.10 -6.66
C ASN A 340 -8.37 -11.66 -5.78
N ASN A 341 -8.15 -11.79 -4.48
CA ASN A 341 -9.16 -12.31 -3.57
C ASN A 341 -10.15 -11.20 -3.20
N VAL A 342 -11.38 -11.61 -2.89
CA VAL A 342 -12.52 -10.70 -2.77
C VAL A 342 -13.24 -10.94 -1.45
N MET A 343 -13.45 -9.88 -0.68
CA MET A 343 -14.54 -9.82 0.29
C MET A 343 -15.66 -8.96 -0.30
N ASN A 344 -16.84 -9.55 -0.57
CA ASN A 344 -17.90 -8.91 -1.36
C ASN A 344 -19.06 -8.32 -0.54
N ASN A 345 -19.07 -8.48 0.78
CA ASN A 345 -20.12 -7.98 1.69
C ASN A 345 -21.53 -8.55 1.40
N GLU A 346 -21.61 -9.79 0.88
CA GLU A 346 -22.87 -10.53 0.71
C GLU A 346 -23.19 -11.47 1.89
N GLY A 347 -22.25 -11.64 2.82
CA GLY A 347 -22.44 -12.43 4.04
C GLY A 347 -23.36 -11.75 5.04
N VAL A 348 -23.93 -12.52 5.97
CA VAL A 348 -24.86 -11.99 6.98
C VAL A 348 -24.16 -11.52 8.26
N THR A 349 -22.91 -11.95 8.49
CA THR A 349 -22.10 -11.56 9.64
C THR A 349 -21.42 -10.19 9.44
N ASN A 350 -20.86 -9.61 10.52
CA ASN A 350 -20.27 -8.28 10.49
C ASN A 350 -19.02 -8.21 9.60
N SER A 351 -19.02 -7.28 8.65
CA SER A 351 -17.99 -7.08 7.64
C SER A 351 -17.13 -5.82 7.87
N ALA A 352 -17.16 -5.19 9.05
CA ALA A 352 -16.59 -3.87 9.30
C ALA A 352 -15.13 -3.67 8.81
N PHE A 353 -14.30 -4.71 8.89
CA PHE A 353 -12.88 -4.71 8.48
C PHE A 353 -12.56 -5.79 7.44
N GLY A 354 -13.54 -6.24 6.64
CA GLY A 354 -13.57 -7.58 6.06
C GLY A 354 -12.42 -8.11 5.17
N GLY A 355 -11.33 -7.40 4.87
CA GLY A 355 -10.08 -8.08 4.44
C GLY A 355 -10.18 -8.86 3.13
N GLY A 356 -9.91 -8.23 1.98
CA GLY A 356 -10.00 -8.89 0.68
C GLY A 356 -8.99 -10.03 0.53
N GLY A 357 -7.71 -9.72 0.71
CA GLY A 357 -6.63 -10.71 0.72
C GLY A 357 -6.62 -11.53 2.00
N ILE A 358 -6.42 -10.85 3.13
CA ILE A 358 -6.32 -11.47 4.45
C ILE A 358 -7.23 -10.73 5.42
N TYR A 359 -7.92 -11.49 6.27
CA TYR A 359 -8.57 -10.97 7.46
C TYR A 359 -8.03 -11.63 8.72
N VAL A 360 -7.69 -10.83 9.74
CA VAL A 360 -7.25 -11.31 11.05
C VAL A 360 -8.26 -10.88 12.09
N ASN A 361 -9.01 -11.84 12.65
CA ASN A 361 -9.97 -11.53 13.69
C ASN A 361 -9.29 -11.34 15.06
N GLY A 362 -9.93 -10.54 15.89
CA GLY A 362 -9.52 -10.31 17.27
C GLY A 362 -10.73 -10.11 18.16
N TYR A 363 -10.62 -10.49 19.42
CA TYR A 363 -11.73 -10.43 20.38
C TYR A 363 -11.15 -10.38 21.79
N ASP A 364 -11.37 -9.27 22.50
CA ASP A 364 -10.86 -9.06 23.86
C ASP A 364 -12.02 -9.11 24.88
N PHE A 365 -12.61 -10.28 25.02
CA PHE A 365 -13.70 -10.53 25.97
C PHE A 365 -13.77 -12.01 26.35
N ASN A 366 -14.27 -12.34 27.55
CA ASN A 366 -14.53 -13.71 28.01
C ASN A 366 -13.36 -14.70 27.82
N GLY A 367 -12.12 -14.24 28.01
CA GLY A 367 -10.95 -15.11 27.90
C GLY A 367 -10.59 -15.49 26.47
N PHE A 368 -11.02 -14.73 25.45
CA PHE A 368 -10.46 -14.78 24.11
C PHE A 368 -9.28 -13.82 23.96
N LYS A 369 -8.40 -14.11 22.99
CA LYS A 369 -7.32 -13.23 22.52
C LYS A 369 -7.34 -13.15 21.00
N ASN A 370 -6.64 -12.14 20.50
CA ASN A 370 -6.45 -11.88 19.09
C ASN A 370 -5.88 -13.08 18.32
N GLY A 371 -6.33 -13.24 17.07
CA GLY A 371 -5.59 -14.02 16.09
C GLY A 371 -4.30 -13.30 15.71
N HIS A 372 -3.33 -14.06 15.20
CA HIS A 372 -2.01 -13.53 14.89
C HIS A 372 -1.61 -13.77 13.44
N LEU A 373 -1.14 -12.72 12.78
CA LEU A 373 -0.51 -12.80 11.47
C LEU A 373 0.94 -12.32 11.55
N TYR A 374 1.86 -13.18 11.12
CA TYR A 374 3.28 -12.89 11.01
C TYR A 374 3.71 -12.99 9.55
N MET A 375 4.42 -11.99 9.05
CA MET A 375 4.91 -11.98 7.69
C MET A 375 6.30 -11.38 7.57
N THR A 376 7.04 -11.74 6.52
CA THR A 376 8.36 -11.16 6.23
C THR A 376 8.55 -10.89 4.74
N ASN A 377 9.27 -9.81 4.42
CA ASN A 377 9.61 -9.36 3.07
C ASN A 377 8.37 -9.21 2.17
N VAL A 378 7.46 -8.33 2.58
CA VAL A 378 6.11 -8.25 2.01
C VAL A 378 5.98 -7.04 1.07
N ILE A 379 5.36 -7.24 -0.09
CA ILE A 379 4.78 -6.16 -0.89
C ILE A 379 3.27 -6.21 -0.76
N ILE A 380 2.66 -5.09 -0.35
CA ILE A 380 1.21 -4.89 -0.31
C ILE A 380 0.88 -3.76 -1.28
N SER A 381 0.45 -4.11 -2.49
CA SER A 381 0.25 -3.12 -3.54
C SER A 381 -0.95 -3.41 -4.41
N ASN A 382 -1.52 -2.36 -5.02
CA ASN A 382 -2.64 -2.46 -5.95
C ASN A 382 -3.87 -3.19 -5.37
N ASN A 383 -4.08 -3.13 -4.06
CA ASN A 383 -5.31 -3.62 -3.44
C ASN A 383 -6.32 -2.49 -3.33
N GLU A 384 -7.60 -2.84 -3.28
CA GLU A 384 -8.69 -1.87 -3.24
C GLU A 384 -9.64 -2.16 -2.07
N ALA A 385 -9.96 -1.11 -1.32
CA ALA A 385 -11.03 -1.11 -0.33
C ALA A 385 -12.07 -0.05 -0.73
N LYS A 386 -13.35 -0.34 -0.57
CA LYS A 386 -14.40 0.64 -0.84
C LYS A 386 -14.40 1.80 0.18
N LEU A 387 -14.03 1.52 1.42
CA LEU A 387 -13.94 2.46 2.53
C LEU A 387 -12.47 2.81 2.79
N GLN A 388 -11.92 2.47 3.97
CA GLN A 388 -10.57 2.83 4.37
C GLN A 388 -9.57 1.67 4.26
N GLY A 389 -8.28 2.01 4.10
CA GLY A 389 -7.19 1.04 4.19
C GLY A 389 -7.16 0.10 2.99
N GLY A 390 -6.82 0.60 1.81
CA GLY A 390 -6.67 -0.23 0.62
C GLY A 390 -5.59 -1.30 0.83
N GLY A 391 -4.44 -0.92 1.38
CA GLY A 391 -3.40 -1.85 1.78
C GLY A 391 -3.72 -2.57 3.09
N TYR A 392 -3.93 -1.80 4.16
CA TYR A 392 -4.12 -2.29 5.52
C TYR A 392 -5.19 -1.46 6.26
N ALA A 393 -6.10 -2.13 6.95
CA ALA A 393 -7.05 -1.51 7.87
C ALA A 393 -7.13 -2.27 9.20
N SER A 394 -7.10 -1.57 10.33
CA SER A 394 -7.22 -2.19 11.64
C SER A 394 -8.17 -1.53 12.62
N CYS A 395 -8.76 -2.37 13.49
CA CYS A 395 -9.73 -2.00 14.50
C CYS A 395 -9.09 -1.60 15.84
N PRO A 396 -9.89 -1.06 16.79
CA PRO A 396 -9.38 -0.52 18.05
C PRO A 396 -8.63 -1.47 18.99
N ILE A 397 -8.83 -2.78 18.88
CA ILE A 397 -8.11 -3.79 19.70
C ILE A 397 -6.93 -4.42 18.96
N SER A 398 -6.73 -4.08 17.69
CA SER A 398 -5.66 -4.62 16.86
C SER A 398 -4.33 -3.97 17.22
N ASN A 399 -3.27 -4.76 17.36
CA ASN A 399 -1.91 -4.22 17.39
C ASN A 399 -1.27 -4.37 16.01
N THR A 400 -0.73 -3.27 15.49
CA THR A 400 -0.13 -3.21 14.15
C THR A 400 1.36 -2.93 14.27
N ILE A 401 2.20 -3.84 13.82
CA ILE A 401 3.65 -3.67 13.87
C ILE A 401 4.22 -3.94 12.49
N ILE A 402 4.83 -2.94 11.88
CA ILE A 402 5.52 -3.02 10.60
C ILE A 402 6.97 -2.60 10.83
N TYR A 403 7.83 -3.58 11.06
CA TYR A 403 9.26 -3.37 11.22
C TYR A 403 9.94 -3.07 9.90
N LEU A 404 11.14 -2.54 10.00
CA LEU A 404 11.99 -2.23 8.86
C LEU A 404 12.68 -3.49 8.30
N LYS A 405 13.26 -4.33 9.17
CA LYS A 405 13.97 -5.54 8.75
C LYS A 405 13.01 -6.63 8.34
N GLU A 406 13.23 -7.14 7.13
CA GLU A 406 12.30 -8.07 6.48
C GLU A 406 10.86 -7.53 6.51
N GLY A 407 10.72 -6.21 6.42
CA GLY A 407 9.49 -5.47 6.62
C GLY A 407 8.54 -5.52 5.42
N ALA A 408 7.86 -4.40 5.21
CA ALA A 408 6.89 -4.22 4.13
C ALA A 408 7.24 -3.07 3.20
N ALA A 409 6.79 -3.17 1.95
CA ALA A 409 6.56 -2.03 1.06
C ALA A 409 5.06 -1.94 0.74
N LEU A 410 4.43 -0.82 1.11
CA LEU A 410 3.03 -0.53 0.83
C LEU A 410 2.92 0.63 -0.16
N TYR A 411 2.31 0.42 -1.33
CA TYR A 411 2.15 1.47 -2.34
C TYR A 411 1.06 1.12 -3.36
N GLY A 412 0.50 2.14 -4.01
CA GLY A 412 -0.43 1.97 -5.13
C GLY A 412 -1.78 1.37 -4.73
N ASN A 413 -2.12 1.37 -3.44
CA ASN A 413 -3.41 0.86 -2.98
C ASN A 413 -4.51 1.93 -3.16
N LYS A 414 -5.77 1.48 -3.18
CA LYS A 414 -6.94 2.34 -3.43
C LYS A 414 -7.94 2.23 -2.30
N ALA A 415 -8.45 3.38 -1.87
CA ALA A 415 -9.47 3.49 -0.83
C ALA A 415 -10.15 4.87 -0.92
N SER A 416 -11.33 5.04 -0.30
CA SER A 416 -11.98 6.34 -0.18
C SER A 416 -11.16 7.31 0.69
N SER A 417 -10.45 6.78 1.69
CA SER A 417 -9.46 7.49 2.50
C SER A 417 -8.44 6.48 3.05
N ALA A 418 -7.28 6.94 3.52
CA ALA A 418 -6.25 6.06 4.07
C ALA A 418 -5.86 4.93 3.09
N LYS A 419 -5.34 5.30 1.92
CA LYS A 419 -5.08 4.35 0.82
C LYS A 419 -4.19 3.19 1.24
N GLU A 420 -3.14 3.44 2.02
CA GLU A 420 -2.16 2.43 2.41
C GLU A 420 -2.47 1.86 3.79
N ILE A 421 -2.58 2.71 4.81
CA ILE A 421 -2.77 2.27 6.19
C ILE A 421 -3.88 3.07 6.86
N PHE A 422 -4.83 2.35 7.44
CA PHE A 422 -5.84 2.88 8.34
C PHE A 422 -5.78 2.16 9.68
N ILE A 423 -5.48 2.86 10.77
CA ILE A 423 -5.55 2.31 12.13
C ILE A 423 -6.57 3.14 12.91
N TYR A 424 -7.54 2.49 13.53
CA TYR A 424 -8.66 3.17 14.18
C TYR A 424 -8.72 2.88 15.68
N SER A 425 -8.98 3.91 16.49
CA SER A 425 -9.22 3.83 17.92
C SER A 425 -10.64 4.28 18.24
N ALA A 426 -11.32 3.48 19.06
CA ALA A 426 -12.63 3.78 19.60
C ALA A 426 -12.87 2.88 20.81
N THR A 427 -13.39 3.45 21.89
CA THR A 427 -13.60 2.77 23.18
C THR A 427 -15.08 2.62 23.53
N ILE A 428 -15.96 3.40 22.89
CA ILE A 428 -17.39 3.43 23.16
C ILE A 428 -18.16 2.77 22.01
N GLY A 429 -19.13 1.90 22.34
CA GLY A 429 -20.05 1.33 21.35
C GLY A 429 -19.51 0.17 20.51
N PHE A 430 -18.22 -0.17 20.61
CA PHE A 430 -17.59 -1.29 19.91
C PHE A 430 -17.48 -2.59 20.72
N GLY A 431 -17.94 -2.59 21.98
CA GLY A 431 -17.97 -3.77 22.85
C GLY A 431 -16.59 -4.43 22.96
N ALA A 432 -16.52 -5.74 22.67
CA ALA A 432 -15.28 -6.53 22.69
C ALA A 432 -14.22 -6.13 21.65
N HIS A 433 -14.55 -5.18 20.76
CA HIS A 433 -13.64 -4.62 19.77
C HIS A 433 -13.29 -3.14 20.06
N GLY A 434 -13.69 -2.61 21.21
CA GLY A 434 -13.32 -1.26 21.64
C GLY A 434 -11.96 -1.24 22.34
N GLY A 435 -11.08 -0.30 21.98
CA GLY A 435 -9.72 -0.26 22.47
C GLY A 435 -8.87 0.90 21.95
N ASN A 436 -7.61 0.88 22.38
CA ASN A 436 -6.58 1.82 22.00
C ASN A 436 -5.44 1.02 21.35
N PRO A 437 -5.35 0.96 20.01
CA PRO A 437 -4.42 0.10 19.32
C PRO A 437 -2.99 0.62 19.48
N LYS A 438 -2.05 -0.30 19.72
CA LYS A 438 -0.62 0.02 19.64
C LYS A 438 -0.16 -0.14 18.20
N TYR A 439 0.69 0.77 17.78
CA TYR A 439 1.25 0.72 16.44
C TYR A 439 2.72 1.10 16.39
N PHE A 440 3.43 0.46 15.46
CA PHE A 440 4.75 0.85 14.99
C PHE A 440 4.77 0.70 13.47
N ILE A 441 5.12 1.75 12.75
CA ILE A 441 5.18 1.79 11.30
C ILE A 441 6.56 2.27 10.90
N ALA A 442 7.26 1.50 10.07
CA ALA A 442 8.55 1.91 9.54
C ALA A 442 8.43 3.21 8.72
N ASP A 443 9.43 4.07 8.86
CA ASP A 443 9.62 5.28 8.07
C ASP A 443 10.07 4.99 6.62
N THR A 444 10.58 3.78 6.40
CA THR A 444 11.17 3.34 5.13
C THR A 444 10.60 1.97 4.71
N MET A 445 10.36 1.82 3.41
CA MET A 445 9.93 0.59 2.75
C MET A 445 11.02 -0.48 2.81
N LEU A 446 10.59 -1.74 2.67
CA LEU A 446 11.45 -2.82 2.20
C LEU A 446 12.23 -2.35 0.95
N GLY A 447 13.56 -2.45 0.98
CA GLY A 447 14.43 -1.92 -0.08
C GLY A 447 14.94 -0.48 0.17
N GLY A 448 14.60 0.13 1.31
CA GLY A 448 15.22 1.36 1.79
C GLY A 448 14.73 2.62 1.09
N ILE A 449 13.46 2.68 0.68
CA ILE A 449 12.86 3.92 0.17
C ILE A 449 12.09 4.58 1.30
N PRO A 450 12.32 5.85 1.64
CA PRO A 450 11.49 6.56 2.61
C PRO A 450 10.04 6.60 2.16
N TYR A 451 9.10 6.35 3.06
CA TYR A 451 7.69 6.37 2.71
C TYR A 451 7.17 7.79 2.44
N HIS A 452 7.75 8.83 3.05
CA HIS A 452 7.20 10.19 3.05
C HIS A 452 5.69 10.18 3.36
N TRP A 453 5.33 9.52 4.47
CA TRP A 453 3.93 9.32 4.85
C TRP A 453 3.17 10.65 4.90
N LYS A 454 1.94 10.64 4.39
CA LYS A 454 1.02 11.78 4.42
C LYS A 454 -0.30 11.41 5.07
N TYR A 455 -0.88 12.37 5.80
CA TYR A 455 -2.27 12.34 6.22
C TYR A 455 -3.20 12.56 5.03
N ASN A 456 -4.50 12.27 5.20
CA ASN A 456 -5.50 12.41 4.12
C ASN A 456 -5.58 13.83 3.52
N ASP A 457 -5.27 14.88 4.30
CA ASP A 457 -5.23 16.27 3.83
C ASP A 457 -3.97 16.61 3.00
N GLY A 458 -3.03 15.67 2.88
CA GLY A 458 -1.78 15.80 2.15
C GLY A 458 -0.62 16.36 2.97
N THR A 459 -0.84 16.71 4.24
CA THR A 459 0.24 17.12 5.14
C THR A 459 1.13 15.93 5.46
N GLU A 460 2.42 16.19 5.59
CA GLU A 460 3.42 15.16 5.88
C GLU A 460 3.38 14.76 7.36
N VAL A 461 3.48 13.47 7.62
CA VAL A 461 3.45 12.88 8.96
C VAL A 461 4.83 12.99 9.62
N PRO A 462 4.95 13.62 10.80
CA PRO A 462 6.20 13.63 11.55
C PRO A 462 6.65 12.21 11.96
N LEU A 463 7.95 11.93 11.97
CA LEU A 463 8.47 10.58 12.23
C LEU A 463 8.08 10.04 13.62
N ASN A 464 7.99 10.90 14.64
CA ASN A 464 7.53 10.50 15.98
C ASN A 464 6.04 10.12 16.05
N LYS A 465 5.26 10.34 14.99
CA LYS A 465 3.86 9.91 14.89
C LYS A 465 3.71 8.53 14.26
N LEU A 466 4.80 7.87 13.89
CA LEU A 466 4.77 6.52 13.31
C LEU A 466 4.85 5.40 14.36
N ASN A 467 4.96 5.74 15.64
CA ASN A 467 4.97 4.78 16.74
C ASN A 467 4.20 5.34 17.94
N GLY A 468 3.36 4.50 18.55
CA GLY A 468 2.70 4.86 19.79
C GLY A 468 1.45 4.04 20.07
N THR A 469 0.51 4.67 20.76
CA THR A 469 -0.83 4.15 21.03
C THR A 469 -1.80 5.21 20.57
N LEU A 470 -2.76 4.85 19.71
CA LEU A 470 -3.85 5.76 19.38
C LEU A 470 -4.81 5.82 20.56
N LEU A 471 -5.07 7.02 21.05
CA LEU A 471 -5.90 7.28 22.21
C LEU A 471 -7.07 8.17 21.82
N GLY A 472 -8.27 7.75 22.15
CA GLY A 472 -9.47 8.58 22.04
C GLY A 472 -10.57 7.94 21.20
N GLU A 473 -11.77 8.49 21.34
CA GLU A 473 -12.94 8.02 20.59
C GLU A 473 -12.90 8.55 19.17
N GLY A 474 -12.97 7.66 18.17
CA GLY A 474 -13.04 8.06 16.77
C GLY A 474 -11.71 8.57 16.19
N VAL A 475 -10.59 8.28 16.84
CA VAL A 475 -9.26 8.74 16.42
C VAL A 475 -8.66 7.74 15.46
N ASP A 476 -8.12 8.22 14.34
CA ASP A 476 -7.47 7.36 13.36
C ASP A 476 -6.07 7.84 12.97
N LEU A 477 -5.26 6.88 12.52
CA LEU A 477 -4.04 7.10 11.76
C LEU A 477 -4.31 6.69 10.32
N SER A 478 -4.65 7.67 9.49
CA SER A 478 -4.83 7.52 8.06
C SER A 478 -3.57 7.93 7.31
N LEU A 479 -2.89 6.96 6.70
CA LEU A 479 -1.66 7.18 5.96
C LEU A 479 -1.81 6.83 4.49
N TYR A 480 -1.17 7.64 3.65
CA TYR A 480 -0.88 7.28 2.27
C TYR A 480 0.53 7.72 1.88
N THR A 481 1.04 7.14 0.80
CA THR A 481 2.28 7.57 0.15
C THR A 481 2.09 7.68 -1.36
N ALA A 482 2.89 8.53 -2.01
CA ALA A 482 3.01 8.57 -3.47
C ALA A 482 4.22 7.76 -3.97
N GLU A 483 5.08 7.32 -3.05
CA GLU A 483 6.29 6.57 -3.35
C GLU A 483 5.94 5.14 -3.77
N VAL A 484 6.85 4.52 -4.53
CA VAL A 484 6.73 3.14 -5.01
C VAL A 484 8.01 2.38 -4.74
N GLY A 485 7.92 1.05 -4.63
CA GLY A 485 9.08 0.18 -4.46
C GLY A 485 10.09 0.29 -5.61
N ASN A 486 11.37 0.11 -5.30
CA ASN A 486 12.49 0.11 -6.24
C ASN A 486 12.92 -1.33 -6.58
N GLU A 487 13.99 -1.48 -7.34
CA GLU A 487 14.55 -2.79 -7.68
C GLU A 487 14.92 -3.62 -6.43
N ASN A 488 15.49 -3.00 -5.40
CA ASN A 488 15.80 -3.68 -4.13
C ASN A 488 14.53 -4.18 -3.43
N THR A 489 13.45 -3.40 -3.46
CA THR A 489 12.13 -3.83 -2.95
C THR A 489 11.69 -5.12 -3.64
N GLN A 490 11.77 -5.18 -4.96
CA GLN A 490 11.38 -6.36 -5.74
C GLN A 490 12.29 -7.57 -5.47
N ASN A 491 13.60 -7.34 -5.40
CA ASN A 491 14.58 -8.41 -5.17
C ASN A 491 14.50 -9.02 -3.77
N LEU A 492 14.12 -8.23 -2.77
CA LEU A 492 13.98 -8.70 -1.39
C LEU A 492 12.61 -9.34 -1.13
N ALA A 493 11.57 -8.90 -1.83
CA ALA A 493 10.21 -9.36 -1.61
C ALA A 493 10.04 -10.85 -1.85
N LYS A 494 9.32 -11.51 -0.95
CA LYS A 494 8.97 -12.93 -1.02
C LYS A 494 7.47 -13.17 -0.95
N VAL A 495 6.75 -12.25 -0.31
CA VAL A 495 5.29 -12.30 -0.13
C VAL A 495 4.66 -11.17 -0.91
N PHE A 496 3.67 -11.49 -1.73
CA PHE A 496 2.96 -10.52 -2.56
C PHE A 496 1.47 -10.56 -2.24
N ILE A 497 0.94 -9.45 -1.72
CA ILE A 497 -0.50 -9.25 -1.47
C ILE A 497 -0.97 -8.17 -2.44
N THR A 498 -1.58 -8.58 -3.56
CA THR A 498 -1.90 -7.64 -4.64
C THR A 498 -3.19 -7.93 -5.39
N GLY A 499 -3.84 -6.89 -5.89
CA GLY A 499 -5.08 -7.02 -6.66
C GLY A 499 -6.30 -7.43 -5.85
N ASN A 500 -6.19 -7.53 -4.52
CA ASN A 500 -7.30 -7.96 -3.67
C ASN A 500 -8.31 -6.83 -3.47
N TYR A 501 -9.57 -7.19 -3.29
CA TYR A 501 -10.68 -6.25 -3.12
C TYR A 501 -11.47 -6.51 -1.83
N SER A 502 -11.79 -5.44 -1.11
CA SER A 502 -12.72 -5.45 0.02
C SER A 502 -13.86 -4.47 -0.21
N ALA A 503 -15.10 -4.96 -0.12
CA ALA A 503 -16.30 -4.13 -0.17
C ALA A 503 -16.46 -3.20 1.06
N THR A 504 -15.60 -3.34 2.07
CA THR A 504 -15.54 -2.47 3.25
C THR A 504 -14.14 -1.88 3.42
N ARG A 505 -13.36 -2.33 4.40
CA ARG A 505 -12.00 -1.88 4.73
C ARG A 505 -10.98 -3.00 4.52
N GLY A 506 -9.71 -2.63 4.35
CA GLY A 506 -8.62 -3.61 4.29
C GLY A 506 -8.64 -4.39 2.98
N GLY A 507 -8.32 -3.75 1.86
CA GLY A 507 -8.29 -4.43 0.55
C GLY A 507 -7.28 -5.58 0.54
N GLY A 508 -6.04 -5.28 0.91
CA GLY A 508 -5.00 -6.28 1.14
C GLY A 508 -5.23 -7.01 2.45
N ILE A 509 -5.24 -6.26 3.56
CA ILE A 509 -5.36 -6.82 4.91
C ILE A 509 -6.37 -6.02 5.73
N GLY A 510 -7.33 -6.73 6.30
CA GLY A 510 -8.22 -6.22 7.34
C GLY A 510 -7.93 -6.89 8.68
N SER A 511 -7.98 -6.16 9.79
CA SER A 511 -7.60 -6.72 11.08
C SER A 511 -8.37 -6.19 12.28
N ASN A 512 -8.93 -7.10 13.06
CA ASN A 512 -9.23 -6.90 14.47
C ASN A 512 -8.15 -7.53 15.37
N GLY A 513 -7.35 -8.45 14.84
CA GLY A 513 -6.30 -9.16 15.58
C GLY A 513 -4.93 -8.50 15.48
N ASP A 514 -3.87 -9.21 15.85
CA ASP A 514 -2.52 -8.66 15.85
C ASP A 514 -1.81 -8.99 14.53
N VAL A 515 -1.18 -7.97 13.92
CA VAL A 515 -0.43 -8.12 12.68
C VAL A 515 0.99 -7.62 12.89
N THR A 516 1.95 -8.50 12.63
CA THR A 516 3.38 -8.18 12.66
C THR A 516 4.01 -8.48 11.31
N ILE A 517 4.66 -7.48 10.72
CA ILE A 517 5.45 -7.61 9.50
C ILE A 517 6.91 -7.28 9.82
N GLY A 518 7.81 -8.18 9.43
CA GLY A 518 9.23 -8.10 9.73
C GLY A 518 9.61 -8.67 11.09
N ARG A 519 10.89 -8.53 11.44
CA ARG A 519 11.49 -9.14 12.63
C ARG A 519 12.19 -8.11 13.52
N LYS A 520 11.85 -8.12 14.82
CA LYS A 520 12.53 -7.32 15.85
C LYS A 520 13.77 -8.03 16.41
N ASP A 521 13.75 -9.35 16.42
CA ASP A 521 14.78 -10.21 17.00
C ASP A 521 16.02 -10.35 16.11
N VAL A 522 15.91 -9.98 14.83
CA VAL A 522 17.04 -9.91 13.91
C VAL A 522 17.72 -8.56 14.09
N PRO A 523 18.96 -8.50 14.61
CA PRO A 523 19.64 -7.24 14.81
C PRO A 523 19.81 -6.53 13.47
N VAL A 524 19.30 -5.31 13.40
CA VAL A 524 19.66 -4.36 12.36
C VAL A 524 20.77 -3.50 12.92
N PRO A 525 21.89 -3.33 12.21
CA PRO A 525 22.84 -2.30 12.56
C PRO A 525 22.10 -0.96 12.55
N GLU A 526 21.87 -0.43 13.75
CA GLU A 526 21.15 0.81 13.97
C GLU A 526 22.11 1.87 14.53
N THR A 527 21.73 3.12 14.34
CA THR A 527 22.36 4.27 14.96
C THR A 527 21.29 5.24 15.42
N ASP A 528 21.65 6.09 16.38
CA ASP A 528 20.79 7.14 16.87
C ASP A 528 21.40 8.49 16.51
N CYS A 529 20.56 9.49 16.26
CA CYS A 529 20.98 10.85 15.98
C CYS A 529 20.38 11.81 17.02
N SER A 530 21.21 12.26 17.95
CA SER A 530 20.84 13.26 18.96
C SER A 530 21.06 14.68 18.43
N ILE A 531 20.12 15.58 18.73
CA ILE A 531 20.13 16.98 18.32
C ILE A 531 19.90 17.84 19.56
N LYS A 532 20.76 18.84 19.74
CA LYS A 532 20.59 19.94 20.71
C LYS A 532 20.24 21.21 19.96
N LYS A 533 19.24 21.95 20.42
CA LYS A 533 18.88 23.24 19.87
C LYS A 533 19.29 24.36 20.83
N VAL A 534 19.98 25.36 20.30
CA VAL A 534 20.47 26.54 21.00
C VAL A 534 19.91 27.79 20.32
N TRP A 535 19.55 28.77 21.15
CA TRP A 535 19.10 30.09 20.71
C TRP A 535 20.14 31.14 21.11
N ASP A 536 20.63 31.89 20.13
CA ASP A 536 21.55 33.00 20.27
C ASP A 536 20.82 34.31 19.95
N ASP A 537 19.94 34.71 20.89
CA ASP A 537 18.97 35.79 20.72
C ASP A 537 18.75 36.63 21.99
N ASN A 538 19.78 36.68 22.85
CA ASN A 538 19.75 37.40 24.13
C ASN A 538 18.60 36.98 25.06
N ASN A 539 18.35 35.67 25.17
CA ASN A 539 17.25 35.12 25.97
C ASN A 539 15.88 35.63 25.50
N ASP A 540 15.65 35.53 24.19
CA ASP A 540 14.42 35.98 23.52
C ASP A 540 14.07 37.44 23.81
N GLU A 541 15.07 38.33 23.79
CA GLU A 541 14.89 39.77 24.08
C GLU A 541 13.83 40.42 23.17
N LYS A 542 13.66 39.90 21.96
CA LYS A 542 12.70 40.40 20.96
C LYS A 542 11.32 39.76 21.06
N GLY A 543 11.16 38.68 21.84
CA GLY A 543 9.88 37.97 21.98
C GLY A 543 9.39 37.33 20.67
N ILE A 544 10.31 36.96 19.79
CA ILE A 544 9.99 36.38 18.47
C ILE A 544 10.40 34.91 18.35
N ARG A 545 10.96 34.33 19.42
CA ARG A 545 11.31 32.91 19.42
C ARG A 545 10.03 32.08 19.26
N PRO A 546 9.98 31.16 18.28
CA PRO A 546 8.79 30.33 18.08
C PRO A 546 8.60 29.32 19.21
N GLU A 547 7.36 28.85 19.39
CA GLU A 547 7.04 27.79 20.35
C GLU A 547 7.59 26.41 19.95
N SER A 548 7.91 26.22 18.66
CA SER A 548 8.49 24.99 18.12
C SER A 548 9.30 25.26 16.86
N ILE A 549 10.19 24.33 16.53
CA ILE A 549 10.89 24.27 15.24
C ILE A 549 10.71 22.90 14.61
N GLU A 550 10.92 22.80 13.31
CA GLU A 550 10.89 21.53 12.57
C GLU A 550 12.29 21.18 12.06
N VAL A 551 12.72 19.96 12.33
CA VAL A 551 14.05 19.45 11.98
C VAL A 551 13.91 18.26 11.06
N GLU A 552 14.59 18.33 9.92
CA GLU A 552 14.57 17.33 8.87
C GLU A 552 15.73 16.36 9.01
N LEU A 553 15.43 15.08 8.77
CA LEU A 553 16.39 14.01 8.66
C LEU A 553 16.61 13.67 7.18
N TRP A 554 17.87 13.67 6.78
CA TRP A 554 18.33 13.32 5.44
C TRP A 554 19.37 12.20 5.54
N ARG A 555 19.50 11.37 4.50
CA ARG A 555 20.57 10.36 4.45
C ARG A 555 21.20 10.25 3.07
N LYS A 556 22.45 9.80 3.03
CA LYS A 556 23.11 9.33 1.80
C LYS A 556 24.00 8.14 2.09
N ILE A 557 24.53 7.51 1.04
CA ILE A 557 25.61 6.53 1.20
C ILE A 557 26.88 7.28 1.62
N ALA A 558 27.53 6.81 2.69
CA ALA A 558 28.75 7.40 3.22
C ALA A 558 29.86 7.40 2.16
N GLY A 559 30.47 8.57 1.94
CA GLY A 559 31.50 8.75 0.91
C GLY A 559 30.98 8.83 -0.53
N SER A 560 29.66 8.72 -0.74
CA SER A 560 29.06 8.99 -2.05
C SER A 560 28.97 10.50 -2.32
N ASN A 561 29.08 10.85 -3.60
CA ASN A 561 28.80 12.18 -4.14
C ASN A 561 27.30 12.39 -4.46
N ASP A 562 26.46 11.39 -4.20
CA ASP A 562 25.02 11.50 -4.39
C ASP A 562 24.41 12.54 -3.44
N GLU A 563 23.38 13.21 -3.93
CA GLU A 563 22.59 14.12 -3.10
C GLU A 563 21.89 13.35 -1.96
N PRO A 564 21.84 13.92 -0.74
CA PRO A 564 21.08 13.34 0.34
C PRO A 564 19.60 13.18 -0.01
N ILE A 565 19.06 12.02 0.35
CA ILE A 565 17.64 11.70 0.25
C ILE A 565 16.96 12.15 1.53
N TYR A 566 15.87 12.89 1.40
CA TYR A 566 15.01 13.27 2.50
C TYR A 566 14.35 12.02 3.11
N ILE A 567 14.27 11.94 4.44
CA ILE A 567 13.62 10.81 5.15
C ILE A 567 12.30 11.24 5.76
N GLY A 568 12.30 12.42 6.39
CA GLY A 568 11.16 12.96 7.11
C GLY A 568 11.61 14.06 8.06
N TYR A 569 10.70 14.48 8.94
CA TYR A 569 10.97 15.54 9.92
C TYR A 569 10.35 15.21 11.28
N GLU A 570 10.81 15.93 12.31
CA GLU A 570 10.18 15.98 13.62
C GLU A 570 10.12 17.41 14.15
N THR A 571 9.14 17.67 15.01
CA THR A 571 8.96 18.95 15.71
C THR A 571 9.67 18.92 17.06
N ILE A 572 10.51 19.92 17.33
CA ILE A 572 11.14 20.14 18.63
C ILE A 572 10.35 21.20 19.39
N LYS A 573 10.10 20.96 20.67
CA LYS A 573 9.52 21.89 21.65
C LYS A 573 10.43 21.97 22.88
N PRO A 574 10.41 23.08 23.63
CA PRO A 574 11.13 23.15 24.89
C PRO A 574 10.52 22.17 25.89
N ASP A 575 11.37 21.52 26.68
CA ASP A 575 10.93 20.76 27.84
C ASP A 575 10.52 21.69 29.01
N ALA A 576 10.20 21.10 30.17
CA ALA A 576 9.79 21.87 31.36
C ALA A 576 10.88 22.81 31.90
N ASN A 577 12.14 22.60 31.55
CA ASN A 577 13.28 23.44 31.93
C ASN A 577 13.60 24.50 30.86
N GLY A 578 12.91 24.48 29.72
CA GLY A 578 13.20 25.34 28.58
C GLY A 578 14.29 24.79 27.66
N ASP A 579 14.76 23.56 27.89
CA ASP A 579 15.79 22.93 27.07
C ASP A 579 15.17 22.32 25.81
N TRP A 580 15.86 22.49 24.68
CA TRP A 580 15.40 22.00 23.38
C TRP A 580 16.29 20.86 22.91
N SER A 581 15.71 19.66 22.79
CA SER A 581 16.44 18.50 22.30
C SER A 581 15.53 17.54 21.52
N LEU A 582 16.14 16.78 20.62
CA LEU A 582 15.50 15.74 19.83
C LEU A 582 16.45 14.55 19.67
N LYS A 583 15.90 13.35 19.56
CA LYS A 583 16.69 12.15 19.27
C LYS A 583 15.93 11.27 18.29
N PHE A 584 16.44 11.18 17.06
CA PHE A 584 16.02 10.13 16.12
C PHE A 584 16.65 8.81 16.57
N THR A 585 15.85 7.77 16.73
CA THR A 585 16.30 6.46 17.21
C THR A 585 16.08 5.35 16.19
N GLY A 586 16.90 4.30 16.25
CA GLY A 586 16.71 3.10 15.42
C GLY A 586 16.91 3.35 13.92
N LEU A 587 17.77 4.31 13.56
CA LEU A 587 18.05 4.63 12.18
C LEU A 587 18.94 3.54 11.56
N ILE A 588 18.61 3.06 10.36
CA ILE A 588 19.43 2.03 9.70
C ILE A 588 20.84 2.54 9.41
N LYS A 589 21.85 1.74 9.76
CA LYS A 589 23.25 2.09 9.56
C LYS A 589 23.74 1.73 8.15
N GLU A 590 23.10 0.79 7.48
CA GLU A 590 23.52 0.32 6.15
C GLU A 590 22.34 -0.09 5.26
N ASP A 591 22.55 -0.06 3.94
CA ASP A 591 21.56 -0.47 2.94
C ASP A 591 21.47 -2.00 2.80
N GLY A 592 20.58 -2.48 1.93
CA GLY A 592 20.41 -3.91 1.66
C GLY A 592 21.64 -4.62 1.05
N MET A 593 22.64 -3.86 0.61
CA MET A 593 23.90 -4.35 0.02
C MET A 593 25.10 -4.21 0.98
N GLY A 594 24.92 -3.62 2.17
CA GLY A 594 25.96 -3.41 3.18
C GLY A 594 26.69 -2.06 3.10
N ASN A 595 26.26 -1.14 2.24
CA ASN A 595 26.84 0.21 2.16
C ASN A 595 26.37 1.04 3.36
N GLN A 596 27.28 1.71 4.06
CA GLN A 596 26.95 2.49 5.25
C GLN A 596 26.21 3.78 4.89
N TYR A 597 25.24 4.17 5.72
CA TYR A 597 24.55 5.45 5.64
C TYR A 597 25.25 6.53 6.45
N GLU A 598 25.22 7.74 5.90
CA GLU A 598 25.51 8.99 6.59
C GLU A 598 24.22 9.79 6.74
N TYR A 599 23.86 10.16 7.98
CA TYR A 599 22.71 11.01 8.29
C TYR A 599 23.10 12.47 8.39
N ILE A 600 22.24 13.34 7.87
CA ILE A 600 22.42 14.79 7.78
C ILE A 600 21.16 15.46 8.34
N ILE A 601 21.36 16.56 9.08
CA ILE A 601 20.28 17.33 9.70
C ILE A 601 20.14 18.68 9.00
N LYS A 602 18.89 19.09 8.75
CA LYS A 602 18.54 20.45 8.31
C LYS A 602 17.43 21.00 9.19
N GLU A 603 17.40 22.31 9.39
CA GLU A 603 16.27 23.00 10.03
C GLU A 603 15.38 23.61 8.95
N ARG A 604 14.06 23.44 9.07
CA ARG A 604 13.12 24.19 8.23
C ARG A 604 13.18 25.67 8.61
N LYS A 605 12.93 26.54 7.63
CA LYS A 605 13.07 27.99 7.80
C LYS A 605 12.31 28.49 9.05
N VAL A 606 13.05 29.09 9.97
CA VAL A 606 12.51 29.83 11.12
C VAL A 606 12.53 31.32 10.78
N VAL A 607 11.36 31.97 10.81
CA VAL A 607 11.24 33.40 10.49
C VAL A 607 12.04 34.22 11.51
N GLY A 608 12.88 35.14 11.02
CA GLY A 608 13.68 36.03 11.88
C GLY A 608 15.01 35.45 12.38
N TYR A 609 15.40 34.25 11.93
CA TYR A 609 16.60 33.57 12.39
C TYR A 609 17.40 32.95 11.24
N VAL A 610 18.73 32.90 11.40
CA VAL A 610 19.63 32.08 10.58
C VAL A 610 20.11 30.90 11.42
N ALA A 611 20.03 29.70 10.85
CA ALA A 611 20.48 28.47 11.48
C ALA A 611 21.93 28.14 11.10
N ASP A 612 22.75 27.83 12.10
CA ASP A 612 24.06 27.19 11.95
C ASP A 612 24.00 25.76 12.54
N ILE A 613 24.44 24.76 11.77
CA ILE A 613 24.34 23.35 12.16
C ILE A 613 25.75 22.76 12.24
N THR A 614 26.15 22.35 13.43
CA THR A 614 27.44 21.70 13.69
C THR A 614 27.23 20.24 14.10
N LYS A 615 28.20 19.39 13.76
CA LYS A 615 28.21 17.95 14.11
C LYS A 615 29.43 17.67 14.98
N ASP A 616 29.21 17.03 16.11
CA ASP A 616 30.23 16.52 17.02
C ASP A 616 30.07 15.00 17.14
N GLU A 617 31.18 14.26 17.07
CA GLU A 617 31.15 12.79 17.04
C GLU A 617 30.62 12.16 18.34
N VAL A 618 30.65 12.89 19.46
CA VAL A 618 30.26 12.40 20.78
C VAL A 618 28.86 12.88 21.18
N SER A 619 28.52 14.14 20.91
CA SER A 619 27.30 14.80 21.36
C SER A 619 26.20 14.91 20.29
N GLY A 620 26.49 14.57 19.03
CA GLY A 620 25.52 14.59 17.92
C GLY A 620 25.51 15.94 17.20
N TYR A 621 24.32 16.43 16.85
CA TYR A 621 24.15 17.69 16.12
C TYR A 621 23.77 18.83 17.07
N THR A 622 24.32 20.02 16.84
CA THR A 622 23.86 21.26 17.48
C THR A 622 23.34 22.22 16.42
N ILE A 623 22.07 22.63 16.56
CA ILE A 623 21.46 23.68 15.74
C ILE A 623 21.47 24.96 16.57
N THR A 624 22.13 26.00 16.08
CA THR A 624 22.16 27.33 16.71
C THR A 624 21.40 28.31 15.83
N ASN A 625 20.32 28.88 16.35
CA ASN A 625 19.65 29.99 15.66
C ASN A 625 20.10 31.31 16.25
N SER A 626 20.72 32.14 15.42
CA SER A 626 21.03 33.52 15.74
C SER A 626 20.01 34.44 15.09
N TYR A 627 19.65 35.52 15.81
CA TYR A 627 18.74 36.53 15.27
C TYR A 627 19.27 37.06 13.93
N GLU A 628 18.46 36.95 12.88
CA GLU A 628 18.72 37.60 11.60
C GLU A 628 18.16 39.03 11.70
N PRO A 629 18.96 40.09 11.49
CA PRO A 629 18.44 41.44 11.42
C PRO A 629 17.49 41.56 10.23
N THR A 630 16.20 41.36 10.47
CA THR A 630 15.14 41.50 9.48
C THR A 630 14.75 42.96 9.31
N VAL A 631 15.71 43.88 9.28
CA VAL A 631 15.42 45.28 9.00
C VAL A 631 15.62 45.58 7.52
N VAL A 632 14.72 46.37 6.95
CA VAL A 632 14.80 46.95 5.61
C VAL A 632 15.00 48.46 5.70
N SER A 633 15.39 49.07 4.59
CA SER A 633 15.42 50.52 4.45
C SER A 633 14.54 50.94 3.28
N VAL A 634 13.82 52.04 3.45
CA VAL A 634 12.98 52.65 2.41
C VAL A 634 13.64 53.97 2.01
N GLU A 635 14.14 54.03 0.78
CA GLU A 635 14.95 55.14 0.27
C GLU A 635 14.40 55.65 -1.05
N GLY A 636 14.46 56.96 -1.24
CA GLY A 636 13.89 57.61 -2.41
C GLY A 636 14.56 58.93 -2.73
N LYS A 637 14.28 59.41 -3.95
CA LYS A 637 14.73 60.71 -4.45
C LYS A 637 13.57 61.54 -4.95
N LYS A 638 13.70 62.85 -4.76
CA LYS A 638 12.76 63.86 -5.23
C LYS A 638 13.27 64.40 -6.54
N ILE A 639 12.39 64.37 -7.54
CA ILE A 639 12.61 64.89 -8.87
C ILE A 639 11.64 66.06 -9.08
N TRP A 640 12.16 67.14 -9.63
CA TRP A 640 11.39 68.34 -9.97
C TRP A 640 11.32 68.50 -11.48
N GLU A 641 10.10 68.43 -12.03
CA GLU A 641 9.81 68.66 -13.44
C GLU A 641 9.12 70.03 -13.58
N ASP A 642 9.92 71.07 -13.37
CA ASP A 642 9.49 72.48 -13.26
C ASP A 642 10.38 73.48 -14.01
N TYR A 643 11.05 73.00 -15.07
CA TYR A 643 11.94 73.81 -15.89
C TYR A 643 13.09 74.45 -15.11
N ASP A 644 13.67 73.71 -14.16
CA ASP A 644 14.74 74.18 -13.28
C ASP A 644 14.33 75.39 -12.43
N ASP A 645 13.14 75.31 -11.84
CA ASP A 645 12.53 76.37 -11.01
C ASP A 645 12.43 77.74 -11.72
N LEU A 646 12.14 77.73 -13.02
CA LEU A 646 12.08 78.95 -13.87
C LEU A 646 11.18 80.06 -13.29
N VAL A 647 10.10 79.67 -12.60
CA VAL A 647 9.11 80.58 -12.01
C VAL A 647 9.28 80.80 -10.49
N GLY A 648 10.30 80.18 -9.87
CA GLY A 648 10.63 80.37 -8.45
C GLY A 648 9.53 79.87 -7.49
N HIS A 649 8.81 78.82 -7.86
CA HIS A 649 7.71 78.24 -7.07
C HIS A 649 8.10 76.95 -6.35
N ARG A 650 9.31 76.44 -6.57
CA ARG A 650 9.82 75.29 -5.82
C ARG A 650 9.93 75.64 -4.33
N PRO A 651 9.29 74.89 -3.42
CA PRO A 651 9.39 75.15 -1.99
C PRO A 651 10.80 74.82 -1.49
N GLY A 652 11.22 75.48 -0.40
CA GLY A 652 12.51 75.18 0.24
C GLY A 652 12.61 73.80 0.91
N SER A 653 11.48 73.12 1.08
CA SER A 653 11.39 71.77 1.66
C SER A 653 10.10 71.05 1.27
N ILE A 654 10.13 69.72 1.29
CA ILE A 654 8.95 68.84 1.23
C ILE A 654 8.91 67.93 2.45
N THR A 655 7.75 67.31 2.72
CA THR A 655 7.62 66.28 3.76
C THR A 655 7.21 64.95 3.14
N ILE A 656 8.06 63.93 3.29
CA ILE A 656 7.75 62.55 2.92
C ILE A 656 7.28 61.80 4.16
N ARG A 657 6.12 61.15 4.11
CA ARG A 657 5.55 60.32 5.18
C ARG A 657 5.70 58.84 4.85
N LEU A 658 6.11 58.04 5.83
CA LEU A 658 6.24 56.58 5.74
C LEU A 658 5.03 55.90 6.37
N TRP A 659 4.46 54.95 5.64
CA TRP A 659 3.31 54.17 6.06
C TRP A 659 3.69 52.69 6.14
N LYS A 660 3.26 52.04 7.23
CA LYS A 660 3.37 50.61 7.48
C LYS A 660 1.98 49.99 7.46
N ASN A 661 1.69 49.09 6.53
CA ASN A 661 0.39 48.45 6.36
C ASN A 661 -0.80 49.44 6.40
N GLY A 662 -0.63 50.62 5.78
CA GLY A 662 -1.63 51.69 5.74
C GLY A 662 -1.73 52.58 6.98
N VAL A 663 -0.83 52.45 7.96
CA VAL A 663 -0.73 53.35 9.13
C VAL A 663 0.55 54.18 9.06
N GLU A 664 0.45 55.49 9.24
CA GLU A 664 1.61 56.38 9.27
C GLU A 664 2.48 56.07 10.50
N ILE A 665 3.79 55.90 10.30
CA ILE A 665 4.74 55.55 11.36
C ILE A 665 5.91 56.52 11.50
N ASP A 666 6.26 57.26 10.45
CA ASP A 666 7.36 58.22 10.48
C ASP A 666 7.22 59.27 9.35
N HIS A 667 7.97 60.36 9.42
CA HIS A 667 8.07 61.33 8.34
C HIS A 667 9.45 62.00 8.29
N LYS A 668 9.84 62.50 7.13
CA LYS A 668 11.10 63.21 6.92
C LYS A 668 10.89 64.49 6.11
N VAL A 669 11.43 65.59 6.61
CA VAL A 669 11.54 66.84 5.85
C VAL A 669 12.78 66.76 4.98
N VAL A 670 12.62 66.98 3.67
CA VAL A 670 13.69 66.88 2.67
C VAL A 670 13.88 68.25 2.03
N THR A 671 15.14 68.67 1.91
CA THR A 671 15.53 69.96 1.33
C THR A 671 16.57 69.78 0.23
N ASP A 672 16.86 70.88 -0.48
CA ASP A 672 17.96 70.93 -1.45
C ASP A 672 19.33 70.61 -0.84
N LYS A 673 19.54 70.90 0.45
CA LYS A 673 20.78 70.56 1.16
C LYS A 673 20.99 69.05 1.33
N ASP A 674 19.93 68.28 1.22
CA ASP A 674 19.93 66.82 1.31
C ASP A 674 20.03 66.17 -0.08
N ASP A 675 20.39 66.95 -1.12
CA ASP A 675 20.34 66.56 -2.53
C ASP A 675 18.99 65.91 -2.89
N TRP A 676 17.91 66.43 -2.31
CA TRP A 676 16.55 65.94 -2.53
C TRP A 676 16.38 64.43 -2.30
N SER A 677 17.15 63.84 -1.37
CA SER A 677 17.17 62.41 -1.10
C SER A 677 16.72 62.10 0.34
N TRP A 678 16.07 60.96 0.56
CA TRP A 678 15.69 60.49 1.89
C TRP A 678 15.89 58.99 2.05
N SER A 679 15.96 58.59 3.31
CA SER A 679 16.06 57.20 3.74
C SER A 679 15.42 57.08 5.13
N PHE A 680 14.60 56.05 5.29
CA PHE A 680 14.11 55.51 6.56
C PHE A 680 14.78 54.15 6.76
N THR A 681 15.60 54.01 7.79
CA THR A 681 16.39 52.80 8.05
C THR A 681 15.87 52.05 9.27
N ASN A 682 16.34 50.82 9.47
CA ASN A 682 15.98 49.98 10.62
C ASN A 682 14.48 49.65 10.72
N LEU A 683 13.81 49.51 9.58
CA LEU A 683 12.37 49.19 9.53
C LEU A 683 12.15 47.68 9.61
N PRO A 684 11.31 47.14 10.51
CA PRO A 684 11.06 45.70 10.57
C PRO A 684 10.52 45.15 9.24
N LYS A 685 11.03 44.02 8.76
CA LYS A 685 10.58 43.38 7.51
C LYS A 685 9.33 42.53 7.73
N TYR A 686 9.13 42.01 8.95
CA TYR A 686 8.01 41.16 9.32
C TYR A 686 7.33 41.63 10.61
N GLU A 687 6.04 41.37 10.73
CA GLU A 687 5.23 41.52 11.95
C GLU A 687 4.25 40.34 12.02
N ASN A 688 4.23 39.61 13.14
CA ASN A 688 3.42 38.40 13.33
C ASN A 688 3.57 37.37 12.19
N ASP A 689 4.81 37.05 11.80
CA ASP A 689 5.16 36.14 10.69
C ASP A 689 4.65 36.55 9.29
N GLN A 690 4.09 37.76 9.15
CA GLN A 690 3.67 38.33 7.86
C GLN A 690 4.64 39.41 7.39
N LEU A 691 4.86 39.48 6.07
CA LEU A 691 5.68 40.52 5.44
C LEU A 691 5.01 41.89 5.62
N ILE A 692 5.75 42.88 6.10
CA ILE A 692 5.26 44.26 6.22
C ILE A 692 5.33 44.96 4.85
N GLU A 693 4.24 45.61 4.45
CA GLU A 693 4.21 46.52 3.31
C GLU A 693 4.54 47.95 3.76
N TYR A 694 5.60 48.53 3.17
CA TYR A 694 5.95 49.93 3.34
C TYR A 694 5.57 50.74 2.11
N THR A 695 4.93 51.89 2.32
CA THR A 695 4.60 52.86 1.27
C THR A 695 4.94 54.27 1.73
N ILE A 696 5.03 55.22 0.79
CA ILE A 696 5.31 56.62 1.11
C ILE A 696 4.24 57.53 0.52
N THR A 697 4.04 58.69 1.14
CA THR A 697 3.27 59.81 0.57
C THR A 697 4.04 61.11 0.71
N GLU A 698 3.70 62.11 -0.10
CA GLU A 698 4.19 63.47 0.04
C GLU A 698 3.05 64.40 0.49
N ASP A 699 3.33 65.33 1.40
CA ASP A 699 2.38 66.39 1.75
C ASP A 699 2.11 67.31 0.54
N PRO A 700 0.86 67.73 0.27
CA PRO A 700 0.52 68.50 -0.92
C PRO A 700 1.43 69.72 -1.12
N VAL A 701 2.15 69.74 -2.25
CA VAL A 701 2.96 70.89 -2.65
C VAL A 701 2.13 71.77 -3.57
N LYS A 702 1.88 73.01 -3.13
CA LYS A 702 1.11 73.98 -3.90
C LYS A 702 1.77 74.21 -5.28
N TRP A 703 0.97 74.23 -6.35
CA TRP A 703 1.38 74.38 -7.77
C TRP A 703 1.99 73.16 -8.44
N TYR A 704 1.96 72.00 -7.77
CA TYR A 704 2.54 70.78 -8.31
C TYR A 704 1.57 69.60 -8.22
N ASP A 705 1.63 68.75 -9.23
CA ASP A 705 1.02 67.42 -9.22
C ASP A 705 2.11 66.38 -8.90
N THR A 706 1.84 65.52 -7.92
CA THR A 706 2.80 64.53 -7.42
C THR A 706 2.57 63.15 -8.04
N VAL A 707 3.65 62.53 -8.51
CA VAL A 707 3.68 61.13 -8.96
C VAL A 707 4.72 60.36 -8.15
N ILE A 708 4.35 59.19 -7.63
CA ILE A 708 5.22 58.31 -6.86
C ILE A 708 5.46 57.03 -7.67
N ASP A 709 6.72 56.72 -7.97
CA ASP A 709 7.15 55.49 -8.63
C ASP A 709 8.14 54.73 -7.73
N GLY A 710 7.69 53.58 -7.22
CA GLY A 710 8.34 52.89 -6.10
C GLY A 710 8.38 53.80 -4.87
N TYR A 711 9.58 54.30 -4.54
CA TYR A 711 9.79 55.27 -3.47
C TYR A 711 10.35 56.62 -3.96
N ASN A 712 10.47 56.83 -5.27
CA ASN A 712 10.86 58.13 -5.82
C ASN A 712 9.63 59.00 -6.02
N VAL A 713 9.76 60.29 -5.74
CA VAL A 713 8.67 61.28 -5.89
C VAL A 713 9.03 62.26 -6.99
N THR A 714 8.16 62.42 -7.98
CA THR A 714 8.30 63.43 -9.02
C THR A 714 7.19 64.45 -8.88
N ASN A 715 7.54 65.74 -8.79
CA ASN A 715 6.57 66.82 -8.84
C ASN A 715 6.61 67.50 -10.20
N TYR A 716 5.46 67.52 -10.87
CA TYR A 716 5.23 68.23 -12.12
C TYR A 716 4.58 69.57 -11.84
N TYR A 717 5.16 70.65 -12.34
CA TYR A 717 4.54 71.96 -12.22
C TYR A 717 3.22 71.98 -13.00
N ASN A 718 2.10 72.31 -12.34
CA ASN A 718 0.75 72.06 -12.83
C ASN A 718 0.13 73.23 -13.63
N GLU A 719 0.93 74.26 -13.92
CA GLU A 719 0.57 75.33 -14.84
C GLU A 719 1.51 75.32 -16.05
N THR A 720 0.97 75.48 -17.25
CA THR A 720 1.81 75.77 -18.42
C THR A 720 2.50 77.11 -18.22
N PRO A 721 3.85 77.19 -18.25
CA PRO A 721 4.54 78.48 -18.24
C PRO A 721 4.00 79.34 -19.38
N GLU A 722 3.65 80.60 -19.11
CA GLU A 722 3.33 81.54 -20.20
C GLU A 722 4.51 81.58 -21.18
N PRO A 723 4.27 81.55 -22.50
CA PRO A 723 5.36 81.56 -23.47
C PRO A 723 6.22 82.80 -23.29
N ILE A 724 7.52 82.59 -23.09
CA ILE A 724 8.53 83.65 -23.19
C ILE A 724 8.31 84.36 -24.54
N PRO A 725 8.26 85.70 -24.59
CA PRO A 725 8.10 86.42 -25.85
C PRO A 725 9.16 85.99 -26.84
N ASP A 726 8.72 85.65 -28.06
CA ASP A 726 9.55 85.25 -29.19
C ASP A 726 10.64 86.31 -29.47
N THR A 727 11.83 86.11 -28.90
CA THR A 727 13.05 86.78 -29.35
C THR A 727 13.55 86.01 -30.55
N GLY A 728 12.93 86.27 -31.70
CA GLY A 728 13.12 85.53 -32.93
C GLY A 728 14.59 85.27 -33.24
N ASP A 729 14.99 84.01 -33.12
CA ASP A 729 16.19 83.42 -33.70
C ASP A 729 15.86 81.97 -34.11
N ASN A 730 15.27 81.86 -35.29
CA ASN A 730 14.97 80.61 -35.97
C ASN A 730 16.26 79.91 -36.45
N TYR A 731 16.66 78.82 -35.79
CA TYR A 731 17.53 77.81 -36.40
C TYR A 731 17.09 76.36 -36.08
N SER A 732 16.41 75.77 -37.07
CA SER A 732 16.61 74.40 -37.58
C SER A 732 16.25 73.17 -36.69
N TYR A 733 15.00 72.73 -36.83
CA TYR A 733 14.52 71.36 -36.53
C TYR A 733 15.27 70.23 -37.30
N ILE A 734 16.09 70.56 -38.31
CA ILE A 734 16.88 69.60 -39.10
C ILE A 734 18.15 69.14 -38.35
N PHE A 735 18.61 69.87 -37.32
CA PHE A 735 19.85 69.53 -36.59
C PHE A 735 19.64 68.41 -35.55
N TRP A 736 18.45 68.29 -34.98
CA TRP A 736 18.10 67.25 -34.00
C TRP A 736 17.77 65.88 -34.62
N LEU A 737 17.26 65.85 -35.85
CA LEU A 737 17.03 64.60 -36.58
C LEU A 737 18.34 63.94 -37.05
N VAL A 738 19.43 64.70 -37.18
CA VAL A 738 20.77 64.18 -37.52
C VAL A 738 21.51 63.63 -36.28
N LEU A 739 21.25 64.16 -35.08
CA LEU A 739 21.86 63.64 -33.84
C LEU A 739 21.22 62.34 -33.33
N MET A 740 19.93 62.11 -33.53
CA MET A 740 19.28 60.83 -33.17
C MET A 740 19.69 59.65 -34.08
N GLY A 741 20.25 59.93 -35.26
CA GLY A 741 20.76 58.91 -36.20
C GLY A 741 22.16 58.38 -35.90
N VAL A 742 22.95 59.04 -35.04
CA VAL A 742 24.37 58.69 -34.80
C VAL A 742 24.60 57.92 -33.48
N SER A 743 23.62 57.88 -32.57
CA SER A 743 23.74 57.12 -31.30
C SER A 743 23.25 55.67 -31.38
N LEU A 744 22.55 55.27 -32.45
CA LEU A 744 22.12 53.88 -32.68
C LEU A 744 23.23 53.02 -33.33
N THR A 745 24.11 53.63 -34.15
CA THR A 745 25.23 52.95 -34.81
C THR A 745 26.43 52.69 -33.88
N SER A 746 26.60 53.51 -32.83
CA SER A 746 27.65 53.34 -31.81
C SER A 746 27.32 52.25 -30.79
N MET A 747 26.04 52.03 -30.46
CA MET A 747 25.61 50.91 -29.60
C MET A 747 25.71 49.54 -30.29
N ILE A 748 25.43 49.46 -31.60
CA ILE A 748 25.55 48.19 -32.37
C ILE A 748 27.03 47.80 -32.56
N SER A 749 27.94 48.77 -32.63
CA SER A 749 29.38 48.55 -32.74
C SER A 749 30.01 48.11 -31.40
N LEU A 750 29.47 48.54 -30.26
CA LEU A 750 29.92 48.12 -28.92
C LEU A 750 29.50 46.67 -28.60
N ILE A 751 28.29 46.27 -29.01
CA ILE A 751 27.76 44.91 -28.82
C ILE A 751 28.49 43.89 -29.73
N MET A 752 28.89 44.28 -30.94
CA MET A 752 29.73 43.43 -31.81
C MET A 752 31.20 43.35 -31.37
N PHE A 753 31.73 44.33 -30.62
CA PHE A 753 33.11 44.31 -30.14
C PHE A 753 33.30 43.48 -28.84
N GLN A 754 32.29 43.38 -27.97
CA GLN A 754 32.34 42.50 -26.80
C GLN A 754 32.10 41.02 -27.13
N LYS A 755 31.31 40.71 -28.17
CA LYS A 755 31.08 39.32 -28.62
C LYS A 755 32.30 38.69 -29.34
N ARG A 756 33.32 39.49 -29.68
CA ARG A 756 34.58 39.03 -30.29
C ARG A 756 35.73 38.83 -29.30
N ARG A 757 35.50 39.02 -27.99
CA ARG A 757 36.51 38.87 -26.94
C ARG A 757 36.32 37.66 -26.01
N ASN A 758 35.21 36.92 -26.16
CA ASN A 758 34.96 35.66 -25.44
C ASN A 758 34.92 34.42 -26.35
N GLU A 759 35.34 34.56 -27.61
CA GLU A 759 35.70 33.45 -28.51
C GLU A 759 37.16 33.64 -28.96
N ASN A 760 38.06 33.61 -27.98
CA ASN A 760 39.47 33.21 -28.08
C ASN A 760 39.96 32.77 -26.71
#